data_AF-A0A8B8YNF0-F1
#
_entry.id   AF-A0A8B8YNF0-F1
#
_cell.length_a   1.000
_cell.length_b   1.000
_cell.length_c   1.000
_cell.angle_alpha   90.00
_cell.angle_beta   90.00
_cell.angle_gamma   90.00
#
_symmetry.space_group_name_H-M   'P 1'
#
loop_
_entity.id
_entity.type
_entity.pdbx_description
1 polymer ?
#
loop_
_entity_poly.entity_id
_entity_poly.type
_entity_poly.pdbx_seq_one_letter_code
_entity_poly.pdbx_strand_id
1 'polypeptide(L)'
;MHPTHDLLKNMLNIFWKDYSYIPKLTERHISIQRQLADLEKLAFVTEGDFDSASSLNSDNLDAGNKQACPLCPKEKFRACNSHKLHRHLQNLHWKVSVEFEGYRMCICHLPCRPVKPNIIGEQISSKMGAHYHCIICSATITRRTDMLGHVRRHVNKGETKSTYIAASAAKPPNEILKEADTDVQVCPNYSVPQKTDSYFNPKMKLNRQLIFCTLAALAKERKPLECLDAFGATGIMGLQWAKHLGNAVKVTINDLNENSVTLIQENCHLNKLKVVVDSKEKEESDDIPEEGEENFGNIKVTKMDANVLMHLRSFDFIHLDPFGTSVNYLDSAFRNIRNLGIVSVTSTDISSLYAKAQHVARRHYGCNIVRTEYYKELAARIVVAAVARAAARCNKGIEVLFAVALEHFVLVVVRVLRGPTSADETAKKIQYLIHCQWCEERIFQKDGNMVEENPYRQLPCNCHGSMPGKTAIELGPLWSSSLFNTGFLKRMLFESLHHGLDDIQALIKTLIFESECTPQSQFSVHAPSNLNKQEEYGVFIKTTDDTTTDNYIAQGKRRSNETTTNLAKRQKTDVNTEHPPFYYNVHRHSIKGMNMPKLKKFLCCLSQAGFRVSRTHFDPMGVRTDAPLMQFKSILLKYSTPTYTGGQSEGHVQPASEDTVADRVEMSVNDKAEASGCRRW
;
A
#
# COMPACT_ATOMS: atom_id res chain seq x y z
N MET A 1 -34.10 21.62 -34.43
CA MET A 1 -34.31 20.17 -34.64
C MET A 1 -33.51 19.42 -33.59
N HIS A 2 -34.17 18.95 -32.54
CA HIS A 2 -33.60 18.04 -31.55
C HIS A 2 -33.77 16.60 -32.00
N PRO A 3 -32.77 15.74 -31.77
CA PRO A 3 -33.00 14.37 -31.33
C PRO A 3 -32.31 14.14 -29.97
N THR A 4 -33.11 14.08 -28.91
CA THR A 4 -33.57 12.86 -28.20
C THR A 4 -32.57 12.34 -27.16
N HIS A 5 -32.82 12.83 -25.94
CA HIS A 5 -32.27 12.48 -24.63
C HIS A 5 -32.56 11.01 -24.20
N ASP A 6 -33.11 10.18 -25.08
CA ASP A 6 -33.59 8.81 -24.81
C ASP A 6 -32.61 7.70 -25.24
N LEU A 7 -31.63 7.99 -26.11
CA LEU A 7 -30.64 6.99 -26.53
C LEU A 7 -29.55 6.73 -25.46
N LEU A 8 -29.26 7.72 -24.61
CA LEU A 8 -28.33 7.57 -23.49
C LEU A 8 -28.93 6.81 -22.29
N LYS A 9 -30.26 6.82 -22.13
CA LYS A 9 -30.94 5.99 -21.11
C LYS A 9 -31.00 4.51 -21.51
N ASN A 10 -31.10 4.21 -22.81
CA ASN A 10 -31.20 2.82 -23.27
C ASN A 10 -29.84 2.09 -23.39
N MET A 11 -28.72 2.79 -23.56
CA MET A 11 -27.39 2.15 -23.53
C MET A 11 -26.89 1.82 -22.12
N LEU A 12 -27.39 2.48 -21.07
CA LEU A 12 -27.05 2.18 -19.67
C LEU A 12 -27.77 0.92 -19.13
N ASN A 13 -28.81 0.41 -19.81
CA ASN A 13 -29.56 -0.77 -19.40
C ASN A 13 -29.07 -2.10 -20.00
N ILE A 14 -28.03 -2.09 -20.84
CA ILE A 14 -27.52 -3.31 -21.52
C ILE A 14 -26.26 -3.88 -20.86
N PHE A 15 -25.65 -3.19 -19.88
CA PHE A 15 -24.50 -3.69 -19.11
C PHE A 15 -24.85 -4.23 -17.69
N TRP A 16 -26.14 -4.38 -17.37
CA TRP A 16 -26.63 -4.87 -16.07
C TRP A 16 -27.35 -6.23 -16.13
N LYS A 17 -26.85 -7.15 -16.96
CA LYS A 17 -27.20 -8.58 -16.90
C LYS A 17 -25.92 -9.39 -16.96
N ASP A 18 -25.31 -9.60 -15.79
CA ASP A 18 -24.53 -10.81 -15.44
C ASP A 18 -23.78 -10.61 -14.10
N TYR A 19 -24.49 -10.15 -13.08
CA TYR A 19 -24.12 -10.39 -11.68
C TYR A 19 -25.40 -10.47 -10.87
N SER A 20 -25.96 -11.69 -10.76
CA SER A 20 -27.00 -12.00 -9.79
C SER A 20 -26.38 -11.96 -8.39
N TYR A 21 -26.27 -10.74 -7.86
CA TYR A 21 -25.97 -10.45 -6.48
C TYR A 21 -27.13 -10.98 -5.63
N ILE A 22 -26.95 -12.11 -4.95
CA ILE A 22 -27.87 -12.54 -3.90
C ILE A 22 -27.64 -11.60 -2.72
N PRO A 23 -28.59 -10.72 -2.35
CA PRO A 23 -28.44 -9.92 -1.14
C PRO A 23 -28.45 -10.88 0.04
N LYS A 24 -27.42 -10.84 0.91
CA LYS A 24 -27.48 -11.49 2.22
C LYS A 24 -28.68 -10.91 2.97
N LEU A 25 -29.79 -11.63 2.96
CA LEU A 25 -30.96 -11.39 3.78
C LEU A 25 -30.51 -11.36 5.24
N THR A 26 -30.94 -10.35 5.99
CA THR A 26 -30.99 -10.32 7.46
C THR A 26 -31.28 -11.73 7.99
N GLU A 27 -30.27 -12.41 8.54
CA GLU A 27 -30.29 -13.88 8.71
C GLU A 27 -31.35 -14.30 9.71
N ARG A 28 -32.48 -14.84 9.23
CA ARG A 28 -33.48 -15.52 10.07
C ARG A 28 -32.96 -16.91 10.41
N HIS A 29 -33.43 -17.49 11.51
CA HIS A 29 -33.06 -18.86 11.87
C HIS A 29 -33.40 -19.83 10.72
N ILE A 30 -32.50 -20.79 10.42
CA ILE A 30 -32.59 -21.72 9.28
C ILE A 30 -33.88 -22.55 9.23
N SER A 31 -34.61 -22.67 10.35
CA SER A 31 -35.92 -23.32 10.42
C SER A 31 -37.06 -22.48 9.84
N ILE A 32 -36.82 -21.24 9.43
CA ILE A 32 -37.83 -20.32 8.90
C ILE A 32 -37.65 -20.22 7.39
N GLN A 33 -38.56 -20.83 6.62
CA GLN A 33 -38.42 -20.97 5.17
C GLN A 33 -39.73 -20.63 4.44
N ARG A 34 -39.64 -20.30 3.14
CA ARG A 34 -40.83 -20.00 2.32
C ARG A 34 -41.33 -21.24 1.59
N GLN A 35 -40.40 -22.07 1.09
CA GLN A 35 -40.72 -23.28 0.34
C GLN A 35 -39.96 -24.49 0.89
N LEU A 36 -40.50 -25.70 0.67
CA LEU A 36 -39.85 -26.95 1.10
C LEU A 36 -38.49 -27.14 0.42
N ALA A 37 -38.39 -26.73 -0.85
CA ALA A 37 -37.15 -26.74 -1.62
C ALA A 37 -36.02 -25.90 -0.97
N ASP A 38 -36.36 -24.88 -0.18
CA ASP A 38 -35.37 -24.06 0.52
C ASP A 38 -34.70 -24.84 1.65
N LEU A 39 -35.45 -25.70 2.37
CA LEU A 39 -34.88 -26.63 3.37
C LEU A 39 -34.00 -27.70 2.73
N GLU A 40 -34.39 -28.19 1.55
CA GLU A 40 -33.63 -29.20 0.82
C GLU A 40 -32.28 -28.67 0.35
N LYS A 41 -32.24 -27.43 -0.14
CA LYS A 41 -30.98 -26.76 -0.55
C LYS A 41 -29.99 -26.64 0.62
N LEU A 42 -30.47 -26.38 1.83
CA LEU A 42 -29.62 -26.28 3.02
C LEU A 42 -28.95 -27.61 3.39
N ALA A 43 -29.51 -28.75 2.98
CA ALA A 43 -28.92 -30.06 3.23
C ALA A 43 -27.67 -30.35 2.37
N PHE A 44 -27.42 -29.57 1.32
CA PHE A 44 -26.25 -29.72 0.43
C PHE A 44 -25.05 -28.87 0.87
N VAL A 45 -25.24 -27.93 1.80
CA VAL A 45 -24.21 -26.93 2.19
C VAL A 45 -23.41 -27.39 3.42
N THR A 46 -23.89 -28.38 4.18
CA THR A 46 -23.35 -28.79 5.49
C THR A 46 -22.08 -29.65 5.48
N GLU A 47 -21.43 -29.89 4.33
CA GLU A 47 -20.15 -30.63 4.26
C GLU A 47 -18.90 -29.74 4.15
N GLY A 48 -19.02 -28.42 4.28
CA GLY A 48 -17.88 -27.51 4.24
C GLY A 48 -17.93 -26.44 5.32
N ASP A 49 -17.81 -26.83 6.59
CA ASP A 49 -17.09 -26.06 7.63
C ASP A 49 -17.31 -26.69 9.03
N PHE A 50 -16.25 -26.65 9.84
CA PHE A 50 -16.07 -27.18 11.21
C PHE A 50 -15.69 -28.68 11.33
N ASP A 51 -14.39 -28.97 11.27
CA ASP A 51 -13.69 -29.64 12.39
C ASP A 51 -12.15 -29.59 12.19
N SER A 52 -11.45 -29.31 13.29
CA SER A 52 -9.99 -29.19 13.40
C SER A 52 -9.30 -30.53 13.71
N ALA A 53 -8.22 -30.81 12.98
CA ALA A 53 -7.05 -31.64 13.31
C ALA A 53 -7.22 -33.08 13.85
N SER A 54 -6.92 -34.07 13.00
CA SER A 54 -5.83 -35.08 13.15
C SER A 54 -6.17 -36.48 12.61
N SER A 55 -5.12 -37.16 12.12
CA SER A 55 -4.97 -38.58 11.77
C SER A 55 -5.37 -39.11 10.37
N LEU A 56 -4.31 -39.33 9.58
CA LEU A 56 -3.99 -40.48 8.69
C LEU A 56 -5.11 -41.48 8.34
N ASN A 57 -5.43 -41.63 7.05
CA ASN A 57 -4.97 -42.75 6.19
C ASN A 57 -5.74 -42.78 4.85
N SER A 58 -5.01 -43.15 3.80
CA SER A 58 -5.52 -43.53 2.49
C SER A 58 -6.35 -44.81 2.55
N ASP A 59 -7.27 -44.91 1.58
CA ASP A 59 -8.03 -46.08 1.12
C ASP A 59 -9.51 -46.07 1.48
N ASN A 60 -10.33 -45.59 0.54
CA ASN A 60 -11.46 -46.33 -0.03
C ASN A 60 -12.17 -45.46 -1.07
N LEU A 61 -12.06 -45.87 -2.33
CA LEU A 61 -13.00 -45.51 -3.39
C LEU A 61 -14.37 -46.08 -3.04
N ASP A 62 -15.41 -45.27 -3.27
CA ASP A 62 -16.85 -45.55 -3.20
C ASP A 62 -17.58 -45.19 -1.88
N ALA A 63 -18.03 -43.93 -1.78
CA ALA A 63 -19.08 -43.51 -0.84
C ALA A 63 -19.91 -42.36 -1.43
N GLY A 64 -21.09 -42.68 -1.99
CA GLY A 64 -22.02 -41.70 -2.55
C GLY A 64 -22.51 -40.65 -1.55
N ASN A 65 -22.68 -39.42 -2.04
CA ASN A 65 -23.22 -38.23 -1.36
C ASN A 65 -24.28 -38.56 -0.29
N LYS A 66 -23.90 -38.56 0.99
CA LYS A 66 -24.83 -38.83 2.08
C LYS A 66 -25.43 -37.51 2.57
N GLN A 67 -26.72 -37.29 2.32
CA GLN A 67 -27.38 -36.02 2.68
C GLN A 67 -27.92 -36.06 4.11
N ALA A 68 -27.68 -35.01 4.89
CA ALA A 68 -28.13 -34.87 6.29
C ALA A 68 -29.27 -33.84 6.43
N CYS A 69 -30.08 -33.98 7.47
CA CYS A 69 -31.15 -33.03 7.76
C CYS A 69 -30.58 -31.76 8.42
N PRO A 70 -30.79 -30.54 7.87
CA PRO A 70 -30.27 -29.30 8.44
C PRO A 70 -30.93 -28.88 9.77
N LEU A 71 -32.04 -29.51 10.16
CA LEU A 71 -32.80 -29.16 11.38
C LEU A 71 -32.74 -30.23 12.47
N CYS A 72 -31.98 -31.31 12.27
CA CYS A 72 -31.81 -32.40 13.23
C CYS A 72 -30.33 -32.66 13.52
N PRO A 73 -29.96 -33.02 14.76
CA PRO A 73 -28.63 -33.52 15.06
C PRO A 73 -28.42 -34.87 14.35
N LYS A 74 -27.15 -35.20 14.05
CA LYS A 74 -26.74 -36.45 13.37
C LYS A 74 -27.28 -37.72 14.07
N GLU A 75 -27.56 -37.64 15.36
CA GLU A 75 -28.14 -38.72 16.17
C GLU A 75 -29.63 -38.99 15.87
N LYS A 76 -30.42 -37.96 15.52
CA LYS A 76 -31.87 -38.08 15.25
C LYS A 76 -32.17 -38.42 13.79
N PHE A 77 -31.30 -38.03 12.88
CA PHE A 77 -31.41 -38.37 11.47
C PHE A 77 -30.03 -38.59 10.87
N ARG A 78 -29.73 -39.84 10.52
CA ARG A 78 -28.46 -40.21 9.89
C ARG A 78 -28.50 -39.92 8.39
N ALA A 79 -27.33 -39.60 7.84
CA ALA A 79 -27.18 -39.28 6.44
C ALA A 79 -27.67 -40.44 5.54
N CYS A 80 -28.55 -40.14 4.59
CA CYS A 80 -29.28 -41.13 3.80
C CYS A 80 -29.55 -40.65 2.36
N ASN A 81 -30.20 -41.48 1.54
CA ASN A 81 -30.57 -41.16 0.16
C ASN A 81 -31.59 -40.00 0.09
N SER A 82 -31.55 -39.22 -0.99
CA SER A 82 -32.33 -37.98 -1.22
C SER A 82 -33.83 -38.15 -1.04
N HIS A 83 -34.41 -39.25 -1.52
CA HIS A 83 -35.84 -39.53 -1.34
C HIS A 83 -36.24 -39.71 0.14
N LYS A 84 -35.37 -40.28 0.97
CA LYS A 84 -35.63 -40.45 2.41
C LYS A 84 -35.50 -39.13 3.14
N LEU A 85 -34.52 -38.28 2.77
CA LEU A 85 -34.37 -36.94 3.31
C LEU A 85 -35.56 -36.05 2.95
N HIS A 86 -36.01 -36.03 1.69
CA HIS A 86 -37.18 -35.29 1.25
C HIS A 86 -38.41 -35.65 2.10
N ARG A 87 -38.69 -36.96 2.24
CA ARG A 87 -39.81 -37.45 3.05
C ARG A 87 -39.68 -37.08 4.54
N HIS A 88 -38.45 -37.04 5.07
CA HIS A 88 -38.18 -36.63 6.44
C HIS A 88 -38.42 -35.13 6.65
N LEU A 89 -37.88 -34.26 5.79
CA LEU A 89 -38.11 -32.82 5.83
C LEU A 89 -39.59 -32.49 5.68
N GLN A 90 -40.27 -33.15 4.74
CA GLN A 90 -41.69 -32.95 4.51
C GLN A 90 -42.54 -33.35 5.73
N ASN A 91 -42.33 -34.54 6.28
CA ASN A 91 -43.20 -35.07 7.34
C ASN A 91 -42.86 -34.56 8.74
N LEU A 92 -41.58 -34.47 9.09
CA LEU A 92 -41.15 -34.08 10.44
C LEU A 92 -41.08 -32.57 10.62
N HIS A 93 -40.66 -31.82 9.60
CA HIS A 93 -40.38 -30.39 9.74
C HIS A 93 -41.43 -29.50 9.05
N TRP A 94 -41.80 -29.83 7.82
CA TRP A 94 -42.65 -28.99 6.98
C TRP A 94 -44.14 -29.11 7.33
N LYS A 95 -44.66 -30.34 7.47
CA LYS A 95 -46.08 -30.60 7.73
C LYS A 95 -46.56 -30.07 9.08
N VAL A 96 -45.66 -30.00 10.06
CA VAL A 96 -45.95 -29.52 11.42
C VAL A 96 -45.58 -28.05 11.62
N SER A 97 -45.16 -27.35 10.58
CA SER A 97 -44.79 -25.93 10.66
C SER A 97 -45.97 -25.01 11.05
N VAL A 98 -45.61 -23.80 11.48
CA VAL A 98 -46.54 -22.69 11.71
C VAL A 98 -46.33 -21.66 10.61
N GLU A 99 -47.41 -21.24 9.95
CA GLU A 99 -47.36 -20.31 8.83
C GLU A 99 -47.71 -18.89 9.27
N PHE A 100 -46.94 -17.91 8.79
CA PHE A 100 -47.15 -16.49 9.03
C PHE A 100 -46.60 -15.68 7.84
N GLU A 101 -47.47 -14.87 7.20
CA GLU A 101 -47.11 -13.96 6.09
C GLU A 101 -46.21 -14.59 5.01
N GLY A 102 -46.56 -15.79 4.54
CA GLY A 102 -45.82 -16.51 3.50
C GLY A 102 -44.51 -17.16 3.96
N TYR A 103 -44.20 -17.13 5.25
CA TYR A 103 -43.12 -17.89 5.87
C TYR A 103 -43.65 -19.05 6.70
N ARG A 104 -42.90 -20.14 6.74
CA ARG A 104 -43.15 -21.31 7.57
C ARG A 104 -42.03 -21.49 8.58
N MET A 105 -42.43 -21.53 9.84
CA MET A 105 -41.57 -21.76 10.99
C MET A 105 -41.62 -23.27 11.28
N CYS A 106 -40.66 -23.99 10.72
CA CYS A 106 -40.51 -25.43 10.90
C CYS A 106 -40.00 -25.76 12.30
N ILE A 107 -40.36 -26.95 12.80
CA ILE A 107 -39.83 -27.43 14.07
C ILE A 107 -38.32 -27.71 13.94
N CYS A 108 -37.53 -27.26 14.90
CA CYS A 108 -36.09 -27.44 14.98
C CYS A 108 -35.76 -28.44 16.09
N HIS A 109 -34.81 -29.33 15.84
CA HIS A 109 -34.30 -30.29 16.82
C HIS A 109 -32.81 -30.09 17.14
N LEU A 110 -32.18 -29.06 16.55
CA LEU A 110 -30.80 -28.68 16.86
C LEU A 110 -30.69 -28.17 18.31
N PRO A 111 -29.48 -28.18 18.91
CA PRO A 111 -29.25 -27.61 20.24
C PRO A 111 -29.23 -26.08 20.21
N CYS A 112 -30.37 -25.45 19.89
CA CYS A 112 -30.50 -23.99 19.89
C CYS A 112 -30.58 -23.43 21.32
N ARG A 113 -29.97 -22.26 21.55
CA ARG A 113 -30.07 -21.55 22.83
C ARG A 113 -31.49 -20.99 23.01
N PRO A 114 -32.12 -21.12 24.19
CA PRO A 114 -33.40 -20.49 24.46
C PRO A 114 -33.28 -18.97 24.44
N VAL A 115 -34.07 -18.31 23.60
CA VAL A 115 -34.31 -16.87 23.69
C VAL A 115 -35.67 -16.69 24.36
N LYS A 116 -35.68 -16.25 25.62
CA LYS A 116 -36.93 -15.82 26.29
C LYS A 116 -37.17 -14.35 25.99
N PRO A 117 -38.41 -13.93 25.74
CA PRO A 117 -38.73 -12.50 25.69
C PRO A 117 -38.61 -11.93 27.12
N ASN A 118 -37.70 -10.97 27.31
CA ASN A 118 -37.59 -10.05 28.46
C ASN A 118 -37.22 -10.62 29.85
N ILE A 119 -36.07 -11.30 30.03
CA ILE A 119 -35.39 -11.36 31.35
C ILE A 119 -33.87 -11.36 31.15
N ILE A 120 -33.18 -10.36 31.73
CA ILE A 120 -31.73 -10.32 31.90
C ILE A 120 -31.41 -11.14 33.17
N GLY A 121 -30.59 -12.19 33.04
CA GLY A 121 -30.02 -12.94 34.17
C GLY A 121 -30.78 -14.19 34.59
N GLU A 122 -30.34 -15.34 34.10
CA GLU A 122 -29.84 -16.48 34.89
C GLU A 122 -29.58 -17.68 33.97
N GLN A 123 -28.38 -18.25 34.08
CA GLN A 123 -27.88 -19.34 33.25
C GLN A 123 -28.41 -20.67 33.78
N ILE A 124 -29.22 -21.37 32.97
CA ILE A 124 -29.52 -22.79 33.18
C ILE A 124 -29.31 -23.53 31.85
N SER A 125 -28.22 -24.29 31.78
CA SER A 125 -27.95 -25.25 30.70
C SER A 125 -28.89 -26.45 30.82
N SER A 126 -30.09 -26.32 30.25
CA SER A 126 -31.00 -27.45 30.03
C SER A 126 -30.92 -27.88 28.57
N LYS A 127 -30.71 -29.18 28.30
CA LYS A 127 -30.79 -29.74 26.94
C LYS A 127 -32.20 -29.50 26.40
N MET A 128 -32.34 -28.62 25.41
CA MET A 128 -33.63 -28.26 24.82
C MET A 128 -34.15 -29.40 23.92
N GLY A 129 -35.45 -29.70 24.03
CA GLY A 129 -36.15 -30.58 23.11
C GLY A 129 -36.47 -29.92 21.76
N ALA A 130 -37.37 -30.54 21.00
CA ALA A 130 -37.87 -29.97 19.74
C ALA A 130 -38.60 -28.64 19.99
N HIS A 131 -38.38 -27.64 19.14
CA HIS A 131 -38.89 -26.27 19.35
C HIS A 131 -39.10 -25.50 18.04
N TYR A 132 -39.77 -24.36 18.10
CA TYR A 132 -40.04 -23.43 17.02
C TYR A 132 -39.37 -22.09 17.32
N HIS A 133 -38.96 -21.37 16.27
CA HIS A 133 -38.41 -20.01 16.38
C HIS A 133 -39.43 -19.00 15.87
N CYS A 134 -39.74 -17.99 16.69
CA CYS A 134 -40.60 -16.88 16.27
C CYS A 134 -39.92 -16.01 15.22
N ILE A 135 -40.59 -15.75 14.09
CA ILE A 135 -40.07 -14.87 13.03
C ILE A 135 -40.11 -13.39 13.43
N ILE A 136 -40.94 -13.03 14.42
CA ILE A 136 -41.18 -11.64 14.83
C ILE A 136 -40.23 -11.24 15.97
N CYS A 137 -40.09 -12.08 17.00
CA CYS A 137 -39.31 -11.78 18.21
C CYS A 137 -38.19 -12.78 18.54
N SER A 138 -37.91 -13.73 17.67
CA SER A 138 -36.87 -14.77 17.86
C SER A 138 -37.08 -15.72 19.05
N ALA A 139 -38.19 -15.64 19.78
CA ALA A 139 -38.48 -16.50 20.92
C ALA A 139 -38.51 -17.99 20.53
N THR A 140 -37.97 -18.83 21.40
CA THR A 140 -37.98 -20.29 21.25
C THR A 140 -39.19 -20.90 21.95
N ILE A 141 -40.05 -21.62 21.21
CA ILE A 141 -41.33 -22.14 21.73
C ILE A 141 -41.42 -23.65 21.47
N THR A 142 -41.68 -24.46 22.49
CA THR A 142 -41.57 -25.93 22.40
C THR A 142 -42.80 -26.61 21.79
N ARG A 143 -44.00 -26.01 21.90
CA ARG A 143 -45.25 -26.58 21.39
C ARG A 143 -45.83 -25.76 20.24
N ARG A 144 -46.39 -26.46 19.25
CA ARG A 144 -47.02 -25.83 18.07
C ARG A 144 -48.22 -24.95 18.44
N THR A 145 -49.05 -25.40 19.39
CA THR A 145 -50.20 -24.64 19.90
C THR A 145 -49.78 -23.32 20.52
N ASP A 146 -48.68 -23.33 21.25
CA ASP A 146 -48.17 -22.15 21.95
C ASP A 146 -47.53 -21.18 20.96
N MET A 147 -46.86 -21.70 19.93
CA MET A 147 -46.32 -20.92 18.81
C MET A 147 -47.44 -20.22 18.03
N LEU A 148 -48.55 -20.91 17.75
CA LEU A 148 -49.74 -20.31 17.13
C LEU A 148 -50.34 -19.21 18.01
N GLY A 149 -50.53 -19.47 19.31
CA GLY A 149 -51.00 -18.46 20.25
C GLY A 149 -50.04 -17.27 20.40
N HIS A 150 -48.74 -17.51 20.31
CA HIS A 150 -47.71 -16.48 20.36
C HIS A 150 -47.72 -15.58 19.11
N VAL A 151 -47.81 -16.14 17.91
CA VAL A 151 -47.95 -15.34 16.68
C VAL A 151 -49.23 -14.53 16.70
N ARG A 152 -50.37 -15.10 17.14
CA ARG A 152 -51.62 -14.34 17.29
C ARG A 152 -51.48 -13.14 18.23
N ARG A 153 -50.68 -13.27 19.30
CA ARG A 153 -50.40 -12.13 20.19
C ARG A 153 -49.62 -11.01 19.49
N HIS A 154 -48.68 -11.34 18.60
CA HIS A 154 -48.00 -10.32 17.79
C HIS A 154 -48.95 -9.66 16.80
N VAL A 155 -49.81 -10.44 16.13
CA VAL A 155 -50.83 -9.92 15.21
C VAL A 155 -51.79 -8.96 15.92
N ASN A 156 -52.29 -9.34 17.09
CA ASN A 156 -53.20 -8.50 17.88
C ASN A 156 -52.53 -7.21 18.39
N LYS A 157 -51.20 -7.18 18.49
CA LYS A 157 -50.41 -5.99 18.87
C LYS A 157 -49.98 -5.13 17.67
N GLY A 158 -50.30 -5.54 16.44
CA GLY A 158 -49.88 -4.85 15.22
C GLY A 158 -48.39 -5.06 14.88
N GLU A 159 -47.71 -6.01 15.51
CA GLU A 159 -46.29 -6.32 15.29
C GLU A 159 -46.16 -7.26 14.08
N THR A 160 -46.22 -6.73 12.85
CA THR A 160 -46.16 -7.52 11.61
C THR A 160 -44.77 -7.56 10.96
N LYS A 161 -43.85 -6.68 11.36
CA LYS A 161 -42.49 -6.63 10.78
C LYS A 161 -41.51 -7.50 11.57
N SER A 162 -40.74 -8.35 10.88
CA SER A 162 -39.72 -9.20 11.51
C SER A 162 -38.53 -8.36 12.00
N THR A 163 -38.51 -8.00 13.28
CA THR A 163 -37.30 -7.50 13.96
C THR A 163 -36.50 -8.70 14.45
N TYR A 164 -35.78 -9.36 13.53
CA TYR A 164 -34.79 -10.35 13.93
C TYR A 164 -33.61 -9.62 14.58
N ILE A 165 -33.70 -9.41 15.90
CA ILE A 165 -32.54 -9.13 16.72
C ILE A 165 -31.87 -10.48 16.91
N ALA A 166 -30.97 -10.85 16.00
CA ALA A 166 -29.88 -11.71 16.41
C ALA A 166 -29.31 -11.02 17.64
N ALA A 167 -29.24 -11.71 18.79
CA ALA A 167 -28.40 -11.23 19.86
C ALA A 167 -27.03 -11.05 19.21
N SER A 168 -26.65 -9.81 18.89
CA SER A 168 -25.28 -9.50 18.55
C SER A 168 -24.53 -10.08 19.73
N ALA A 169 -23.66 -11.07 19.48
CA ALA A 169 -22.57 -11.31 20.40
C ALA A 169 -22.07 -9.92 20.75
N ALA A 170 -22.20 -9.50 22.02
CA ALA A 170 -21.82 -8.17 22.45
C ALA A 170 -20.45 -7.93 21.81
N LYS A 171 -20.36 -6.96 20.87
CA LYS A 171 -19.08 -6.65 20.24
C LYS A 171 -18.14 -6.45 21.43
N PRO A 172 -17.05 -7.22 21.54
CA PRO A 172 -16.12 -7.01 22.63
C PRO A 172 -15.76 -5.52 22.62
N PRO A 173 -15.75 -4.86 23.79
CA PRO A 173 -15.63 -3.41 23.86
C PRO A 173 -14.42 -2.98 23.05
N ASN A 174 -14.60 -2.02 22.14
CA ASN A 174 -13.49 -1.51 21.36
C ASN A 174 -12.39 -1.01 22.30
N GLU A 175 -11.14 -1.30 21.96
CA GLU A 175 -9.98 -0.87 22.73
C GLU A 175 -9.58 0.54 22.30
N ILE A 176 -9.11 1.36 23.23
CA ILE A 176 -8.55 2.69 22.92
C ILE A 176 -7.03 2.56 22.90
N LEU A 177 -6.43 2.84 21.75
CA LEU A 177 -4.99 2.93 21.58
C LEU A 177 -4.60 4.39 21.40
N LYS A 178 -3.36 4.74 21.77
CA LYS A 178 -2.83 6.09 21.62
C LYS A 178 -1.64 6.09 20.67
N GLU A 179 -1.68 6.90 19.61
CA GLU A 179 -0.57 7.07 18.68
C GLU A 179 -0.33 8.55 18.37
N ALA A 180 0.89 9.04 18.64
CA ALA A 180 1.29 10.44 18.45
C ALA A 180 0.25 11.40 19.04
N ASP A 181 -0.04 11.23 20.33
CA ASP A 181 -1.05 11.99 21.08
C ASP A 181 -2.48 11.98 20.51
N THR A 182 -2.81 11.03 19.64
CA THR A 182 -4.15 10.84 19.10
C THR A 182 -4.73 9.54 19.63
N ASP A 183 -5.88 9.62 20.28
CA ASP A 183 -6.59 8.45 20.80
C ASP A 183 -7.43 7.84 19.67
N VAL A 184 -7.39 6.52 19.52
CA VAL A 184 -8.12 5.81 18.46
C VAL A 184 -8.76 4.57 19.01
N GLN A 185 -10.07 4.49 18.82
CA GLN A 185 -10.87 3.32 19.11
C GLN A 185 -10.69 2.30 17.99
N VAL A 186 -10.36 1.07 18.37
CA VAL A 186 -10.10 -0.06 17.47
C VAL A 186 -10.90 -1.28 17.89
N CYS A 187 -11.31 -2.10 16.93
CA CYS A 187 -11.96 -3.37 17.25
C CYS A 187 -10.95 -4.31 17.93
N PRO A 188 -11.32 -5.12 18.93
CA PRO A 188 -10.38 -5.97 19.68
C PRO A 188 -9.63 -6.99 18.82
N ASN A 189 -10.17 -7.32 17.64
CA ASN A 189 -9.53 -8.16 16.66
C ASN A 189 -8.66 -7.38 15.65
N TYR A 190 -8.24 -6.14 15.94
CA TYR A 190 -7.44 -5.31 15.01
C TYR A 190 -6.13 -5.98 14.57
N SER A 191 -5.60 -6.93 15.35
CA SER A 191 -4.44 -7.74 14.95
C SER A 191 -4.72 -8.74 13.83
N VAL A 192 -5.97 -9.23 13.71
CA VAL A 192 -6.46 -10.14 12.65
C VAL A 192 -7.89 -9.73 12.27
N PRO A 193 -8.06 -8.59 11.59
CA PRO A 193 -9.38 -8.04 11.31
C PRO A 193 -10.10 -8.85 10.23
N GLN A 194 -11.42 -8.97 10.34
CA GLN A 194 -12.23 -9.54 9.26
C GLN A 194 -12.37 -8.51 8.13
N LYS A 195 -12.76 -8.97 6.92
CA LYS A 195 -12.94 -8.08 5.75
C LYS A 195 -13.98 -6.96 5.98
N THR A 196 -14.91 -7.16 6.91
CA THR A 196 -15.98 -6.21 7.24
C THR A 196 -15.61 -5.25 8.35
N ASP A 197 -14.49 -5.48 9.03
CA ASP A 197 -14.08 -4.72 10.20
C ASP A 197 -13.27 -3.50 9.78
N SER A 198 -13.35 -2.45 10.61
CA SER A 198 -12.47 -1.28 10.45
C SER A 198 -11.04 -1.70 10.77
N TYR A 199 -10.14 -1.45 9.82
CA TYR A 199 -8.77 -1.93 9.89
C TYR A 199 -7.86 -0.96 10.66
N PHE A 200 -7.02 -1.50 11.53
CA PHE A 200 -5.93 -0.75 12.15
C PHE A 200 -4.69 -1.63 12.24
N ASN A 201 -3.58 -1.14 11.68
CA ASN A 201 -2.30 -1.85 11.74
C ASN A 201 -1.24 -1.01 12.44
N PRO A 202 -0.77 -1.43 13.63
CA PRO A 202 0.34 -0.79 14.34
C PRO A 202 1.64 -0.75 13.52
N LYS A 203 1.88 -1.72 12.64
CA LYS A 203 3.10 -1.79 11.79
C LYS A 203 3.17 -0.66 10.76
N MET A 204 2.04 0.01 10.47
CA MET A 204 1.97 1.14 9.56
C MET A 204 2.27 2.49 10.25
N LYS A 205 2.63 2.50 11.54
CA LYS A 205 3.03 3.72 12.29
C LYS A 205 4.09 4.53 11.53
N LEU A 206 5.13 3.85 11.06
CA LEU A 206 6.23 4.48 10.32
C LEU A 206 5.76 5.12 9.01
N ASN A 207 4.80 4.49 8.31
CA ASN A 207 4.19 5.05 7.11
C ASN A 207 3.44 6.35 7.47
N ARG A 208 2.51 6.28 8.44
CA ARG A 208 1.73 7.45 8.89
C ARG A 208 2.60 8.62 9.31
N GLN A 209 3.71 8.37 10.02
CA GLN A 209 4.67 9.39 10.42
C GLN A 209 5.42 10.02 9.23
N LEU A 210 5.83 9.23 8.22
CA LEU A 210 6.43 9.77 6.99
C LEU A 210 5.44 10.67 6.23
N ILE A 211 4.16 10.26 6.17
CA ILE A 211 3.09 11.03 5.53
C ILE A 211 2.81 12.32 6.29
N PHE A 212 2.75 12.25 7.62
CA PHE A 212 2.60 13.42 8.47
C PHE A 212 3.72 14.44 8.21
N CYS A 213 4.99 14.04 8.23
CA CYS A 213 6.11 14.95 7.95
C CYS A 213 6.09 15.51 6.52
N THR A 214 5.60 14.73 5.55
CA THR A 214 5.41 15.20 4.18
C THR A 214 4.38 16.32 4.14
N LEU A 215 3.23 16.11 4.78
CA LEU A 215 2.16 17.10 4.82
C LEU A 215 2.56 18.34 5.63
N ALA A 216 3.23 18.17 6.76
CA ALA A 216 3.78 19.27 7.55
C ALA A 216 4.74 20.13 6.73
N ALA A 217 5.64 19.51 5.97
CA ALA A 217 6.58 20.22 5.08
C ALA A 217 5.85 20.96 3.96
N LEU A 218 4.81 20.38 3.36
CA LEU A 218 3.97 21.04 2.37
C LEU A 218 3.17 22.21 2.97
N ALA A 219 2.67 22.06 4.20
CA ALA A 219 1.91 23.10 4.89
C ALA A 219 2.74 24.35 5.20
N LYS A 220 4.08 24.27 5.19
CA LYS A 220 4.94 25.47 5.24
C LYS A 220 4.99 26.22 3.91
N GLU A 221 4.74 25.54 2.79
CA GLU A 221 4.78 26.15 1.45
C GLU A 221 3.48 26.90 1.14
N ARG A 222 2.31 26.39 1.58
CA ARG A 222 0.98 26.99 1.33
C ARG A 222 0.00 26.68 2.46
N LYS A 223 -0.91 27.62 2.76
CA LYS A 223 -1.99 27.45 3.75
C LYS A 223 -3.26 28.23 3.35
N PRO A 224 -4.47 27.70 3.62
CA PRO A 224 -4.75 26.34 4.08
C PRO A 224 -4.68 25.33 2.92
N LEU A 225 -4.25 24.10 3.21
CA LEU A 225 -4.23 22.99 2.23
C LEU A 225 -5.52 22.17 2.30
N GLU A 226 -6.10 21.82 1.15
CA GLU A 226 -7.18 20.82 1.08
C GLU A 226 -6.57 19.40 1.02
N CYS A 227 -6.80 18.61 2.07
CA CYS A 227 -6.17 17.30 2.25
C CYS A 227 -7.21 16.17 2.21
N LEU A 228 -6.88 15.07 1.54
CA LEU A 228 -7.70 13.87 1.47
C LEU A 228 -6.95 12.66 2.04
N ASP A 229 -7.51 12.09 3.10
CA ASP A 229 -7.30 10.72 3.51
C ASP A 229 -8.35 9.85 2.82
N ALA A 230 -7.98 9.20 1.71
CA ALA A 230 -8.94 8.54 0.82
C ALA A 230 -9.52 7.23 1.40
N PHE A 231 -8.79 6.61 2.32
CA PHE A 231 -9.11 5.31 2.95
C PHE A 231 -8.89 5.40 4.47
N GLY A 232 -9.84 6.05 5.14
CA GLY A 232 -9.70 6.41 6.54
C GLY A 232 -9.65 5.21 7.49
N ALA A 233 -10.42 4.14 7.24
CA ALA A 233 -10.62 3.01 8.16
C ALA A 233 -11.01 3.45 9.59
N THR A 234 -10.04 3.63 10.50
CA THR A 234 -10.29 4.21 11.84
C THR A 234 -10.19 5.74 11.88
N GLY A 235 -9.62 6.35 10.84
CA GLY A 235 -9.40 7.79 10.71
C GLY A 235 -8.10 8.29 11.33
N ILE A 236 -7.27 7.41 11.92
CA ILE A 236 -6.09 7.79 12.71
C ILE A 236 -5.17 8.79 12.00
N MET A 237 -4.96 8.62 10.69
CA MET A 237 -4.05 9.46 9.95
C MET A 237 -4.63 10.85 9.69
N GLY A 238 -5.86 10.96 9.17
CA GLY A 238 -6.54 12.24 9.04
C GLY A 238 -6.75 12.98 10.38
N LEU A 239 -7.01 12.25 11.47
CA LEU A 239 -7.10 12.80 12.82
C LEU A 239 -5.77 13.44 13.27
N GLN A 240 -4.65 12.75 13.07
CA GLN A 240 -3.31 13.28 13.37
C GLN A 240 -3.04 14.56 12.57
N TRP A 241 -3.42 14.61 11.29
CA TRP A 241 -3.25 15.81 10.47
C TRP A 241 -4.03 16.99 11.03
N ALA A 242 -5.31 16.82 11.31
CA ALA A 242 -6.17 17.89 11.82
C ALA A 242 -5.72 18.36 13.21
N LYS A 243 -5.37 17.42 14.10
CA LYS A 243 -4.97 17.69 15.48
C LYS A 243 -3.67 18.49 15.56
N HIS A 244 -2.65 18.08 14.80
CA HIS A 244 -1.30 18.65 14.94
C HIS A 244 -0.99 19.78 13.96
N LEU A 245 -1.69 19.87 12.82
CA LEU A 245 -1.48 20.94 11.84
C LEU A 245 -2.57 22.03 11.91
N GLY A 246 -3.67 21.78 12.62
CA GLY A 246 -4.74 22.74 12.87
C GLY A 246 -5.23 23.44 11.61
N ASN A 247 -5.36 24.77 11.66
CA ASN A 247 -5.87 25.59 10.55
C ASN A 247 -4.98 25.63 9.30
N ALA A 248 -3.78 25.03 9.34
CA ALA A 248 -2.95 24.91 8.14
C ALA A 248 -3.53 23.91 7.12
N VAL A 249 -4.42 23.01 7.56
CA VAL A 249 -5.00 21.95 6.73
C VAL A 249 -6.52 21.88 6.91
N LYS A 250 -7.23 21.58 5.83
CA LYS A 250 -8.64 21.21 5.82
C LYS A 250 -8.70 19.72 5.47
N VAL A 251 -9.03 18.90 6.46
CA VAL A 251 -8.93 17.44 6.32
C VAL A 251 -10.27 16.85 5.92
N THR A 252 -10.24 16.03 4.86
CA THR A 252 -11.32 15.11 4.52
C THR A 252 -10.88 13.69 4.78
N ILE A 253 -11.65 12.95 5.59
CA ILE A 253 -11.45 11.52 5.82
C ILE A 253 -12.59 10.78 5.13
N ASN A 254 -12.25 9.90 4.19
CA ASN A 254 -13.21 9.15 3.39
C ASN A 254 -13.11 7.65 3.68
N ASP A 255 -14.24 6.96 3.76
CA ASP A 255 -14.27 5.50 3.69
C ASP A 255 -15.53 5.01 2.97
N LEU A 256 -15.48 3.84 2.35
CA LEU A 256 -16.65 3.23 1.72
C LEU A 256 -17.52 2.47 2.74
N ASN A 257 -16.90 1.90 3.77
CA ASN A 257 -17.56 1.12 4.80
C ASN A 257 -18.26 2.04 5.82
N GLU A 258 -19.55 1.80 6.03
CA GLU A 258 -20.34 2.57 7.00
C GLU A 258 -19.83 2.42 8.42
N ASN A 259 -19.40 1.22 8.83
CA ASN A 259 -18.83 0.98 10.15
C ASN A 259 -17.53 1.78 10.37
N SER A 260 -16.76 2.00 9.31
CA SER A 260 -15.54 2.80 9.35
C SER A 260 -15.88 4.28 9.45
N VAL A 261 -16.87 4.75 8.69
CA VAL A 261 -17.37 6.14 8.79
C VAL A 261 -17.90 6.46 10.19
N THR A 262 -18.70 5.59 10.79
CA THR A 262 -19.18 5.79 12.17
C THR A 262 -18.03 5.81 13.15
N LEU A 263 -17.06 4.89 13.01
CA LEU A 263 -15.88 4.84 13.88
C LEU A 263 -14.98 6.06 13.73
N ILE A 264 -14.81 6.59 12.51
CA ILE A 264 -14.09 7.84 12.25
C ILE A 264 -14.76 9.00 12.99
N GLN A 265 -16.10 9.08 12.91
CA GLN A 265 -16.85 10.11 13.63
C GLN A 265 -16.67 9.96 15.16
N GLU A 266 -16.81 8.75 15.71
CA GLU A 266 -16.55 8.47 17.14
C GLU A 266 -15.13 8.90 17.55
N ASN A 267 -14.12 8.58 16.75
CA ASN A 267 -12.73 8.96 17.00
C ASN A 267 -12.49 10.48 16.88
N CYS A 268 -13.22 11.19 16.01
CA CYS A 268 -13.19 12.65 15.98
C CYS A 268 -13.68 13.23 17.31
N HIS A 269 -14.83 12.75 17.82
CA HIS A 269 -15.38 13.19 19.10
C HIS A 269 -14.45 12.85 20.27
N LEU A 270 -13.85 11.65 20.26
CA LEU A 270 -12.87 11.22 21.28
C LEU A 270 -11.69 12.18 21.39
N ASN A 271 -11.27 12.77 20.27
CA ASN A 271 -10.18 13.74 20.20
C ASN A 271 -10.63 15.21 20.25
N LYS A 272 -11.91 15.47 20.54
CA LYS A 272 -12.49 16.84 20.59
C LYS A 272 -12.37 17.61 19.26
N LEU A 273 -12.41 16.90 18.13
CA LEU A 273 -12.34 17.49 16.79
C LEU A 273 -13.76 17.74 16.24
N LYS A 274 -14.00 18.92 15.68
CA LYS A 274 -15.32 19.31 15.12
C LYS A 274 -15.53 18.64 13.75
N VAL A 275 -16.61 17.87 13.63
CA VAL A 275 -17.00 17.19 12.38
C VAL A 275 -18.00 18.02 11.60
N VAL A 276 -17.65 18.40 10.38
CA VAL A 276 -18.56 19.07 9.44
C VAL A 276 -19.28 18.00 8.61
N VAL A 277 -20.58 17.86 8.85
CA VAL A 277 -21.45 16.99 8.05
C VAL A 277 -22.07 17.85 6.95
N ASP A 278 -21.88 17.47 5.67
CA ASP A 278 -22.59 18.06 4.53
C ASP A 278 -24.10 17.72 4.63
N SER A 279 -24.79 18.37 5.55
CA SER A 279 -26.25 18.36 5.59
C SER A 279 -26.68 19.46 4.63
N LYS A 280 -27.25 19.12 3.48
CA LYS A 280 -27.91 20.10 2.59
C LYS A 280 -29.17 20.73 3.19
N GLU A 281 -29.45 20.52 4.48
CA GLU A 281 -30.57 21.12 5.20
C GLU A 281 -30.11 21.38 6.65
N LYS A 282 -29.73 22.63 6.91
CA LYS A 282 -29.82 23.36 8.19
C LYS A 282 -29.11 24.70 7.99
N GLU A 283 -29.81 25.62 7.35
CA GLU A 283 -29.56 27.04 7.56
C GLU A 283 -30.07 27.42 8.97
N GLU A 284 -29.28 28.27 9.62
CA GLU A 284 -29.58 29.05 10.83
C GLU A 284 -29.74 28.28 12.17
N SER A 285 -28.60 28.08 12.83
CA SER A 285 -28.51 28.40 14.25
C SER A 285 -27.22 29.19 14.49
N ASP A 286 -27.39 30.47 14.82
CA ASP A 286 -26.34 31.37 15.31
C ASP A 286 -25.77 30.81 16.61
N ASP A 287 -24.66 30.07 16.54
CA ASP A 287 -23.84 29.80 17.70
C ASP A 287 -22.86 30.96 17.90
N ILE A 288 -23.15 31.75 18.93
CA ILE A 288 -22.28 32.79 19.49
C ILE A 288 -20.92 32.13 19.82
N PRO A 289 -19.77 32.71 19.42
CA PRO A 289 -18.48 32.17 19.82
C PRO A 289 -18.31 32.39 21.33
N GLU A 290 -18.32 31.32 22.11
CA GLU A 290 -17.77 31.35 23.47
C GLU A 290 -16.26 31.60 23.37
N GLU A 291 -15.82 32.74 23.89
CA GLU A 291 -14.41 33.12 23.97
C GLU A 291 -13.66 32.13 24.87
N GLY A 292 -12.92 31.20 24.26
CA GLY A 292 -12.02 30.30 24.99
C GLY A 292 -11.73 28.94 24.35
N GLU A 293 -12.47 28.52 23.32
CA GLU A 293 -12.16 27.24 22.65
C GLU A 293 -11.01 27.38 21.65
N GLU A 294 -9.89 26.70 21.91
CA GLU A 294 -8.85 26.47 20.90
C GLU A 294 -9.52 25.88 19.64
N ASN A 295 -9.41 26.57 18.50
CA ASN A 295 -10.00 26.15 17.23
C ASN A 295 -9.31 24.86 16.72
N PHE A 296 -9.76 23.70 17.21
CA PHE A 296 -9.35 22.40 16.71
C PHE A 296 -9.88 22.21 15.28
N GLY A 297 -8.99 21.87 14.34
CA GLY A 297 -9.27 21.91 12.90
C GLY A 297 -10.54 21.14 12.49
N ASN A 298 -11.34 21.75 11.61
CA ASN A 298 -12.57 21.15 11.10
C ASN A 298 -12.27 19.93 10.22
N ILE A 299 -12.92 18.80 10.51
CA ILE A 299 -12.79 17.55 9.74
C ILE A 299 -14.08 17.28 8.98
N LYS A 300 -13.95 16.99 7.69
CA LYS A 300 -15.05 16.50 6.86
C LYS A 300 -14.98 14.99 6.73
N VAL A 301 -16.02 14.27 7.15
CA VAL A 301 -16.11 12.81 7.01
C VAL A 301 -17.06 12.47 5.88
N THR A 302 -16.63 11.63 4.92
CA THR A 302 -17.44 11.25 3.76
C THR A 302 -17.56 9.73 3.59
N LYS A 303 -18.74 9.27 3.16
CA LYS A 303 -19.00 7.88 2.78
C LYS A 303 -19.11 7.75 1.26
N MET A 304 -17.98 7.64 0.57
CA MET A 304 -17.96 7.59 -0.90
C MET A 304 -16.88 6.66 -1.44
N ASP A 305 -17.04 6.18 -2.67
CA ASP A 305 -15.94 5.60 -3.42
C ASP A 305 -14.85 6.67 -3.64
N ALA A 306 -13.61 6.34 -3.32
CA ALA A 306 -12.48 7.26 -3.41
C ALA A 306 -12.29 7.83 -4.83
N ASN A 307 -12.54 7.03 -5.87
CA ASN A 307 -12.47 7.51 -7.26
C ASN A 307 -13.51 8.60 -7.52
N VAL A 308 -14.74 8.42 -7.03
CA VAL A 308 -15.82 9.40 -7.21
C VAL A 308 -15.46 10.69 -6.48
N LEU A 309 -15.01 10.61 -5.23
CA LEU A 309 -14.66 11.79 -4.43
C LEU A 309 -13.54 12.62 -5.08
N MET A 310 -12.50 11.97 -5.61
CA MET A 310 -11.40 12.64 -6.31
C MET A 310 -11.84 13.27 -7.65
N HIS A 311 -12.91 12.77 -8.27
CA HIS A 311 -13.50 13.38 -9.47
C HIS A 311 -14.43 14.57 -9.16
N LEU A 312 -15.05 14.60 -7.97
CA LEU A 312 -15.99 15.66 -7.60
C LEU A 312 -15.33 16.98 -7.22
N ARG A 313 -14.11 16.94 -6.67
CA ARG A 313 -13.37 18.15 -6.28
C ARG A 313 -11.86 17.98 -6.32
N SER A 314 -11.15 19.10 -6.21
CA SER A 314 -9.69 19.17 -6.20
C SER A 314 -9.12 19.19 -4.78
N PHE A 315 -7.93 18.62 -4.63
CA PHE A 315 -7.16 18.60 -3.38
C PHE A 315 -5.72 19.07 -3.64
N ASP A 316 -5.06 19.57 -2.60
CA ASP A 316 -3.62 19.88 -2.59
C ASP A 316 -2.79 18.67 -2.14
N PHE A 317 -3.35 17.84 -1.27
CA PHE A 317 -2.70 16.62 -0.77
C PHE A 317 -3.67 15.44 -0.85
N ILE A 318 -3.27 14.36 -1.51
CA ILE A 318 -4.04 13.12 -1.59
C ILE A 318 -3.17 11.97 -1.08
N HIS A 319 -3.65 11.23 -0.09
CA HIS A 319 -3.05 9.97 0.33
C HIS A 319 -3.91 8.78 -0.06
N LEU A 320 -3.29 7.79 -0.71
CA LEU A 320 -3.90 6.53 -1.11
C LEU A 320 -3.22 5.38 -0.35
N ASP A 321 -3.94 4.77 0.59
CA ASP A 321 -3.53 3.52 1.29
C ASP A 321 -4.64 2.44 1.24
N PRO A 322 -4.95 1.92 0.04
CA PRO A 322 -5.87 0.80 -0.09
C PRO A 322 -5.20 -0.53 0.28
N PHE A 323 -6.02 -1.54 0.56
CA PHE A 323 -5.54 -2.92 0.66
C PHE A 323 -5.02 -3.44 -0.69
N GLY A 324 -3.76 -3.88 -0.69
CA GLY A 324 -3.11 -4.41 -1.87
C GLY A 324 -2.54 -3.31 -2.77
N THR A 325 -3.20 -3.04 -3.89
CA THR A 325 -2.64 -2.17 -4.95
C THR A 325 -3.35 -0.81 -5.01
N SER A 326 -2.57 0.23 -5.22
CA SER A 326 -3.08 1.60 -5.41
C SER A 326 -3.39 1.96 -6.86
N VAL A 327 -3.05 1.10 -7.82
CA VAL A 327 -3.16 1.43 -9.26
C VAL A 327 -4.57 1.84 -9.65
N ASN A 328 -5.59 1.19 -9.08
CA ASN A 328 -7.00 1.42 -9.41
C ASN A 328 -7.50 2.84 -9.11
N TYR A 329 -6.74 3.63 -8.35
CA TYR A 329 -7.12 4.97 -7.90
C TYR A 329 -6.26 6.07 -8.52
N LEU A 330 -5.19 5.71 -9.24
CA LEU A 330 -4.21 6.68 -9.76
C LEU A 330 -4.83 7.63 -10.78
N ASP A 331 -5.63 7.11 -11.72
CA ASP A 331 -6.27 7.95 -12.76
C ASP A 331 -7.15 9.04 -12.15
N SER A 332 -7.94 8.67 -11.13
CA SER A 332 -8.80 9.59 -10.40
C SER A 332 -7.99 10.63 -9.62
N ALA A 333 -6.91 10.19 -8.93
CA ALA A 333 -6.05 11.09 -8.16
C ALA A 333 -5.39 12.16 -9.04
N PHE A 334 -4.89 11.78 -10.22
CA PHE A 334 -4.23 12.72 -11.13
C PHE A 334 -5.20 13.57 -11.94
N ARG A 335 -6.51 13.30 -11.96
CA ARG A 335 -7.47 14.07 -12.76
C ARG A 335 -7.59 15.51 -12.27
N ASN A 336 -7.91 15.69 -10.99
CA ASN A 336 -8.27 16.99 -10.39
C ASN A 336 -7.29 17.52 -9.35
N ILE A 337 -6.18 16.84 -9.07
CA ILE A 337 -5.16 17.38 -8.17
C ILE A 337 -4.62 18.72 -8.66
N ARG A 338 -4.42 19.64 -7.71
CA ARG A 338 -3.92 21.00 -7.96
C ARG A 338 -2.45 20.99 -8.38
N ASN A 339 -2.05 22.04 -9.09
CA ASN A 339 -0.66 22.21 -9.49
C ASN A 339 0.25 22.38 -8.27
N LEU A 340 1.38 21.68 -8.25
CA LEU A 340 2.29 21.56 -7.11
C LEU A 340 1.65 20.85 -5.89
N GLY A 341 0.50 20.20 -6.06
CA GLY A 341 -0.05 19.29 -5.06
C GLY A 341 0.79 18.01 -4.93
N ILE A 342 0.59 17.28 -3.85
CA ILE A 342 1.30 16.03 -3.56
C ILE A 342 0.32 14.85 -3.60
N VAL A 343 0.71 13.80 -4.33
CA VAL A 343 0.08 12.48 -4.24
C VAL A 343 1.02 11.56 -3.49
N SER A 344 0.50 10.95 -2.43
CA SER A 344 1.17 9.88 -1.70
C SER A 344 0.46 8.56 -1.97
N VAL A 345 1.23 7.54 -2.34
CA VAL A 345 0.74 6.23 -2.75
C VAL A 345 1.42 5.16 -1.92
N THR A 346 0.63 4.41 -1.14
CA THR A 346 1.07 3.21 -0.44
C THR A 346 0.57 1.97 -1.18
N SER A 347 1.45 1.01 -1.40
CA SER A 347 1.11 -0.30 -1.97
C SER A 347 1.59 -1.41 -1.05
N THR A 348 0.66 -2.30 -0.67
CA THR A 348 0.88 -3.44 0.22
C THR A 348 0.86 -4.78 -0.54
N ASP A 349 0.74 -4.75 -1.87
CA ASP A 349 0.79 -5.89 -2.78
C ASP A 349 2.21 -6.44 -3.02
N ILE A 350 2.95 -6.61 -1.92
CA ILE A 350 4.35 -7.02 -1.86
C ILE A 350 4.63 -8.31 -2.64
N SER A 351 3.69 -9.27 -2.63
CA SER A 351 3.84 -10.52 -3.40
C SER A 351 4.03 -10.25 -4.90
N SER A 352 3.30 -9.29 -5.45
CA SER A 352 3.43 -8.89 -6.85
C SER A 352 4.71 -8.08 -7.08
N LEU A 353 4.94 -7.04 -6.28
CA LEU A 353 6.05 -6.12 -6.42
C LEU A 353 7.43 -6.77 -6.20
N TYR A 354 7.53 -7.77 -5.31
CA TYR A 354 8.77 -8.50 -5.03
C TYR A 354 8.92 -9.78 -5.87
N ALA A 355 8.25 -9.80 -7.03
CA ALA A 355 8.34 -10.83 -8.06
C ALA A 355 7.96 -12.26 -7.62
N LYS A 356 7.14 -12.42 -6.56
CA LYS A 356 6.56 -13.72 -6.20
C LYS A 356 5.37 -14.07 -7.11
N ALA A 357 4.57 -13.07 -7.48
CA ALA A 357 3.40 -13.22 -8.36
C ALA A 357 3.52 -12.30 -9.60
N GLN A 358 4.42 -12.66 -10.52
CA GLN A 358 4.77 -11.84 -11.70
C GLN A 358 3.57 -11.50 -12.59
N HIS A 359 2.62 -12.43 -12.76
CA HIS A 359 1.41 -12.20 -13.54
C HIS A 359 0.51 -11.10 -12.94
N VAL A 360 0.52 -10.92 -11.61
CA VAL A 360 -0.19 -9.82 -10.94
C VAL A 360 0.53 -8.50 -11.19
N ALA A 361 1.87 -8.49 -11.09
CA ALA A 361 2.67 -7.29 -11.40
C ALA A 361 2.46 -6.83 -12.86
N ARG A 362 2.34 -7.78 -13.80
CA ARG A 362 2.01 -7.49 -15.20
C ARG A 362 0.62 -6.88 -15.36
N ARG A 363 -0.40 -7.39 -14.64
CA ARG A 363 -1.77 -6.84 -14.73
C ARG A 363 -1.90 -5.47 -14.07
N HIS A 364 -1.37 -5.29 -12.86
CA HIS A 364 -1.54 -4.05 -12.11
C HIS A 364 -0.57 -2.97 -12.60
N TYR A 365 0.71 -3.29 -12.74
CA TYR A 365 1.72 -2.28 -13.06
C TYR A 365 2.16 -2.29 -14.52
N GLY A 366 1.71 -3.23 -15.35
CA GLY A 366 2.11 -3.29 -16.76
C GLY A 366 3.59 -3.61 -16.96
N CYS A 367 4.24 -4.26 -15.98
CA CYS A 367 5.68 -4.52 -16.02
C CYS A 367 6.03 -6.02 -16.05
N ASN A 368 7.15 -6.34 -16.67
CA ASN A 368 7.80 -7.64 -16.60
C ASN A 368 8.95 -7.59 -15.59
N ILE A 369 8.97 -8.51 -14.63
CA ILE A 369 9.95 -8.52 -13.56
C ILE A 369 10.36 -9.95 -13.19
N VAL A 370 11.57 -10.08 -12.66
CA VAL A 370 12.06 -11.30 -12.02
C VAL A 370 12.59 -10.98 -10.63
N ARG A 371 12.87 -12.02 -9.84
CA ARG A 371 13.50 -11.85 -8.54
C ARG A 371 14.97 -11.44 -8.73
N THR A 372 15.33 -10.26 -8.23
CA THR A 372 16.71 -9.73 -8.20
C THR A 372 17.13 -9.46 -6.76
N GLU A 373 18.41 -9.19 -6.49
CA GLU A 373 18.87 -8.81 -5.14
C GLU A 373 18.42 -7.39 -4.74
N TYR A 374 18.17 -6.54 -5.74
CA TYR A 374 17.70 -5.16 -5.56
C TYR A 374 16.18 -5.01 -5.72
N TYR A 375 15.42 -6.09 -5.48
CA TYR A 375 13.98 -6.17 -5.75
C TYR A 375 13.14 -5.10 -5.05
N LYS A 376 13.57 -4.59 -3.90
CA LYS A 376 12.84 -3.53 -3.17
C LYS A 376 12.94 -2.18 -3.88
N GLU A 377 14.13 -1.82 -4.40
CA GLU A 377 14.27 -0.62 -5.22
C GLU A 377 13.57 -0.81 -6.57
N LEU A 378 13.66 -2.01 -7.15
CA LEU A 378 12.91 -2.37 -8.35
C LEU A 378 11.41 -2.12 -8.15
N ALA A 379 10.84 -2.58 -7.03
CA ALA A 379 9.45 -2.34 -6.64
C ALA A 379 9.11 -0.85 -6.55
N ALA A 380 9.93 -0.05 -5.87
CA ALA A 380 9.73 1.40 -5.80
C ALA A 380 9.67 2.03 -7.19
N ARG A 381 10.61 1.67 -8.09
CA ARG A 381 10.65 2.18 -9.47
C ARG A 381 9.47 1.74 -10.33
N ILE A 382 8.92 0.55 -10.10
CA ILE A 382 7.68 0.08 -10.77
C ILE A 382 6.48 0.93 -10.37
N VAL A 383 6.31 1.18 -9.06
CA VAL A 383 5.22 2.00 -8.54
C VAL A 383 5.34 3.42 -9.08
N VAL A 384 6.53 4.03 -9.03
CA VAL A 384 6.76 5.35 -9.62
C VAL A 384 6.44 5.38 -11.11
N ALA A 385 6.82 4.34 -11.88
CA ALA A 385 6.50 4.28 -13.31
C ALA A 385 4.99 4.21 -13.57
N ALA A 386 4.23 3.49 -12.74
CA ALA A 386 2.77 3.44 -12.85
C ALA A 386 2.13 4.79 -12.52
N VAL A 387 2.62 5.46 -11.47
CA VAL A 387 2.21 6.82 -11.07
C VAL A 387 2.53 7.82 -12.18
N ALA A 388 3.72 7.77 -12.76
CA ALA A 388 4.15 8.62 -13.87
C ALA A 388 3.26 8.44 -15.12
N ARG A 389 2.92 7.20 -15.49
CA ARG A 389 1.99 6.93 -16.60
C ARG A 389 0.59 7.49 -16.35
N ALA A 390 0.07 7.38 -15.13
CA ALA A 390 -1.24 7.90 -14.77
C ALA A 390 -1.27 9.44 -14.81
N ALA A 391 -0.24 10.10 -14.28
CA ALA A 391 -0.10 11.54 -14.36
C ALA A 391 0.00 12.04 -15.82
N ALA A 392 0.82 11.37 -16.64
CA ALA A 392 1.05 11.74 -18.03
C ALA A 392 -0.24 11.70 -18.87
N ARG A 393 -1.12 10.70 -18.67
CA ARG A 393 -2.45 10.64 -19.31
C ARG A 393 -3.32 11.88 -19.03
N CYS A 394 -3.04 12.60 -17.94
CA CYS A 394 -3.77 13.78 -17.53
C CYS A 394 -3.04 15.10 -17.88
N ASN A 395 -2.04 15.08 -18.77
CA ASN A 395 -1.16 16.22 -19.09
C ASN A 395 -0.49 16.81 -17.85
N LYS A 396 -0.01 15.93 -16.96
CA LYS A 396 0.73 16.28 -15.75
C LYS A 396 2.02 15.49 -15.68
N GLY A 397 3.11 16.14 -15.31
CA GLY A 397 4.36 15.52 -14.92
C GLY A 397 4.42 15.24 -13.42
N ILE A 398 5.45 14.49 -13.01
CA ILE A 398 5.73 14.22 -11.60
C ILE A 398 7.19 14.56 -11.25
N GLU A 399 7.37 15.02 -10.02
CA GLU A 399 8.66 15.09 -9.35
C GLU A 399 8.62 14.13 -8.15
N VAL A 400 9.53 13.16 -8.09
CA VAL A 400 9.59 12.22 -6.97
C VAL A 400 10.23 12.90 -5.77
N LEU A 401 9.49 13.02 -4.68
CA LEU A 401 9.99 13.62 -3.43
C LEU A 401 10.77 12.59 -2.62
N PHE A 402 10.22 11.39 -2.45
CA PHE A 402 10.93 10.23 -1.95
C PHE A 402 10.16 8.94 -2.26
N ALA A 403 10.88 7.83 -2.27
CA ALA A 403 10.29 6.49 -2.30
C ALA A 403 10.92 5.61 -1.21
N VAL A 404 10.09 4.87 -0.48
CA VAL A 404 10.49 3.98 0.61
C VAL A 404 9.89 2.59 0.38
N ALA A 405 10.72 1.55 0.35
CA ALA A 405 10.23 0.16 0.29
C ALA A 405 10.76 -0.65 1.47
N LEU A 406 9.83 -1.06 2.34
CA LEU A 406 10.09 -1.84 3.55
C LEU A 406 9.42 -3.22 3.45
N GLU A 407 9.51 -4.00 4.51
CA GLU A 407 8.93 -5.35 4.53
C GLU A 407 7.40 -5.35 4.39
N HIS A 408 6.73 -4.27 4.82
CA HIS A 408 5.26 -4.21 4.91
C HIS A 408 4.58 -3.35 3.85
N PHE A 409 5.30 -2.43 3.22
CA PHE A 409 4.73 -1.54 2.21
C PHE A 409 5.81 -0.95 1.29
N VAL A 410 5.35 -0.50 0.12
CA VAL A 410 6.08 0.41 -0.77
C VAL A 410 5.33 1.74 -0.78
N LEU A 411 5.99 2.81 -0.35
CA LEU A 411 5.47 4.17 -0.31
C LEU A 411 6.19 5.02 -1.35
N VAL A 412 5.41 5.71 -2.17
CA VAL A 412 5.91 6.66 -3.17
C VAL A 412 5.19 7.99 -2.96
N VAL A 413 5.96 9.07 -2.83
CA VAL A 413 5.43 10.42 -2.69
C VAL A 413 5.93 11.29 -3.84
N VAL A 414 5.00 11.89 -4.57
CA VAL A 414 5.30 12.71 -5.75
C VAL A 414 4.62 14.06 -5.67
N ARG A 415 5.31 15.09 -6.18
CA ARG A 415 4.76 16.41 -6.46
C ARG A 415 4.31 16.49 -7.91
N VAL A 416 3.16 17.11 -8.13
CA VAL A 416 2.52 17.18 -9.45
C VAL A 416 2.91 18.47 -10.16
N LEU A 417 3.35 18.35 -11.42
CA LEU A 417 3.69 19.47 -12.30
C LEU A 417 2.68 19.54 -13.45
N ARG A 418 1.88 20.61 -13.52
CA ARG A 418 0.85 20.73 -14.57
C ARG A 418 1.48 21.18 -15.90
N GLY A 419 1.08 20.53 -16.99
CA GLY A 419 1.40 20.95 -18.35
C GLY A 419 1.87 19.77 -19.22
N PRO A 420 1.62 19.84 -20.54
CA PRO A 420 2.01 18.79 -21.48
C PRO A 420 3.53 18.60 -21.51
N THR A 421 4.31 19.69 -21.51
CA THR A 421 5.79 19.59 -21.49
C THR A 421 6.29 18.83 -20.27
N SER A 422 5.74 19.09 -19.08
CA SER A 422 6.11 18.33 -17.87
C SER A 422 5.69 16.86 -17.95
N ALA A 423 4.56 16.57 -18.60
CA ALA A 423 4.11 15.20 -18.85
C ALA A 423 5.05 14.45 -19.81
N ASP A 424 5.49 15.11 -20.88
CA ASP A 424 6.42 14.54 -21.85
C ASP A 424 7.79 14.23 -21.22
N GLU A 425 8.35 15.18 -20.45
CA GLU A 425 9.60 14.96 -19.71
C GLU A 425 9.49 13.84 -18.67
N THR A 426 8.32 13.70 -18.04
CA THR A 426 8.05 12.60 -17.11
C THR A 426 7.97 11.26 -17.83
N ALA A 427 7.32 11.21 -19.00
CA ALA A 427 7.17 9.99 -19.78
C ALA A 427 8.52 9.47 -20.30
N LYS A 428 9.45 10.36 -20.69
CA LYS A 428 10.82 10.00 -21.12
C LYS A 428 11.62 9.27 -20.03
N LYS A 429 11.32 9.52 -18.75
CA LYS A 429 11.99 8.87 -17.60
C LYS A 429 11.48 7.45 -17.31
N ILE A 430 10.57 6.93 -18.14
CA ILE A 430 10.02 5.58 -18.03
C ILE A 430 10.74 4.69 -19.03
N GLN A 431 11.66 3.87 -18.55
CA GLN A 431 12.58 3.08 -19.38
C GLN A 431 12.63 1.63 -18.95
N TYR A 432 13.03 0.75 -19.86
CA TYR A 432 13.34 -0.64 -19.54
C TYR A 432 14.76 -0.76 -18.97
N LEU A 433 14.97 -1.75 -18.13
CA LEU A 433 16.26 -2.08 -17.52
C LEU A 433 16.74 -3.41 -18.08
N ILE A 434 17.91 -3.38 -18.72
CA ILE A 434 18.59 -4.60 -19.15
C ILE A 434 19.40 -5.09 -17.96
N HIS A 435 19.19 -6.35 -17.56
CA HIS A 435 19.82 -6.96 -16.39
C HIS A 435 20.50 -8.28 -16.76
N CYS A 436 21.77 -8.43 -16.37
CA CYS A 436 22.48 -9.70 -16.44
C CYS A 436 22.15 -10.57 -15.22
N GLN A 437 21.48 -11.70 -15.43
CA GLN A 437 21.10 -12.65 -14.38
C GLN A 437 22.31 -13.35 -13.74
N TRP A 438 23.48 -13.30 -14.37
CA TRP A 438 24.69 -13.93 -13.87
C TRP A 438 25.47 -13.04 -12.90
N CYS A 439 25.87 -11.85 -13.37
CA CYS A 439 26.74 -10.96 -12.61
C CYS A 439 26.02 -9.78 -11.94
N GLU A 440 24.75 -9.55 -12.28
CA GLU A 440 23.90 -8.43 -11.84
C GLU A 440 24.23 -7.05 -12.37
N GLU A 441 25.12 -6.99 -13.36
CA GLU A 441 25.32 -5.80 -14.17
C GLU A 441 24.00 -5.40 -14.83
N ARG A 442 23.77 -4.09 -14.92
CA ARG A 442 22.49 -3.56 -15.38
C ARG A 442 22.64 -2.15 -15.94
N ILE A 443 21.79 -1.83 -16.92
CA ILE A 443 21.76 -0.52 -17.55
C ILE A 443 20.33 -0.20 -17.98
N PHE A 444 19.92 1.06 -17.82
CA PHE A 444 18.68 1.52 -18.44
C PHE A 444 18.85 1.56 -19.95
N GLN A 445 17.90 0.98 -20.66
CA GLN A 445 17.90 0.98 -22.12
C GLN A 445 17.87 2.41 -22.63
N LYS A 446 18.76 2.72 -23.57
CA LYS A 446 18.79 4.04 -24.20
C LYS A 446 17.57 4.25 -25.07
N ASP A 447 17.03 5.47 -25.04
CA ASP A 447 15.94 5.86 -25.93
C ASP A 447 16.41 5.77 -27.39
N GLY A 448 15.72 4.95 -28.19
CA GLY A 448 16.03 4.76 -29.59
C GLY A 448 14.82 4.20 -30.33
N ASN A 449 14.56 4.73 -31.53
CA ASN A 449 13.46 4.25 -32.39
C ASN A 449 13.82 2.94 -33.11
N MET A 450 15.07 2.49 -33.00
CA MET A 450 15.53 1.23 -33.60
C MET A 450 15.43 0.12 -32.56
N VAL A 451 14.79 -0.99 -32.95
CA VAL A 451 14.79 -2.22 -32.15
C VAL A 451 16.21 -2.76 -32.14
N GLU A 452 16.85 -2.75 -30.98
CA GLU A 452 18.16 -3.37 -30.84
C GLU A 452 17.99 -4.88 -30.75
N GLU A 453 18.41 -5.59 -31.80
CA GLU A 453 18.25 -7.06 -31.91
C GLU A 453 18.92 -7.82 -30.76
N ASN A 454 19.93 -7.20 -30.14
CA ASN A 454 20.71 -7.81 -29.09
C ASN A 454 20.87 -6.90 -27.85
N PRO A 455 20.06 -7.10 -26.80
CA PRO A 455 20.17 -6.38 -25.52
C PRO A 455 21.55 -6.52 -24.85
N TYR A 456 22.33 -7.56 -25.17
CA TYR A 456 23.67 -7.79 -24.61
C TYR A 456 24.65 -6.68 -24.95
N ARG A 457 24.50 -6.02 -26.10
CA ARG A 457 25.45 -4.99 -26.56
C ARG A 457 25.48 -3.76 -25.66
N GLN A 458 24.40 -3.52 -24.91
CA GLN A 458 24.30 -2.39 -23.99
C GLN A 458 24.92 -2.69 -22.62
N LEU A 459 25.05 -3.97 -22.24
CA LEU A 459 25.59 -4.35 -20.94
C LEU A 459 27.13 -4.19 -20.90
N PRO A 460 27.69 -3.56 -19.86
CA PRO A 460 29.15 -3.46 -19.67
C PRO A 460 29.86 -4.81 -19.46
N CYS A 461 29.13 -5.86 -19.09
CA CYS A 461 29.71 -7.17 -18.78
C CYS A 461 29.89 -8.06 -20.03
N ASN A 462 30.90 -8.93 -20.01
CA ASN A 462 31.18 -9.90 -21.08
C ASN A 462 30.57 -11.29 -20.84
N CYS A 463 29.64 -11.45 -19.88
CA CYS A 463 29.10 -12.75 -19.47
C CYS A 463 28.43 -13.54 -20.61
N HIS A 464 27.92 -12.86 -21.64
CA HIS A 464 27.34 -13.50 -22.83
C HIS A 464 28.34 -14.34 -23.62
N GLY A 465 29.61 -13.91 -23.70
CA GLY A 465 30.66 -14.64 -24.41
C GLY A 465 31.26 -15.79 -23.61
N SER A 466 31.17 -15.74 -22.28
CA SER A 466 31.79 -16.72 -21.39
C SER A 466 30.85 -17.84 -20.91
N MET A 467 29.53 -17.66 -21.05
CA MET A 467 28.54 -18.58 -20.49
C MET A 467 27.56 -19.09 -21.57
N PRO A 468 27.13 -20.36 -21.53
CA PRO A 468 26.11 -20.86 -22.43
C PRO A 468 24.74 -20.26 -22.11
N GLY A 469 24.02 -19.80 -23.14
CA GLY A 469 22.63 -19.37 -23.04
C GLY A 469 22.42 -17.85 -22.94
N LYS A 470 21.14 -17.45 -22.84
CA LYS A 470 20.76 -16.05 -22.69
C LYS A 470 20.88 -15.63 -21.22
N THR A 471 21.85 -14.77 -20.90
CA THR A 471 22.09 -14.26 -19.54
C THR A 471 21.44 -12.90 -19.25
N ALA A 472 20.95 -12.18 -20.27
CA ALA A 472 20.38 -10.85 -20.12
C ALA A 472 18.87 -10.90 -20.33
N ILE A 473 18.16 -10.17 -19.48
CA ILE A 473 16.72 -10.03 -19.51
C ILE A 473 16.33 -8.56 -19.43
N GLU A 474 15.16 -8.26 -19.98
CA GLU A 474 14.56 -6.94 -19.93
C GLU A 474 13.53 -6.87 -18.79
N LEU A 475 13.70 -5.89 -17.92
CA LEU A 475 12.84 -5.62 -16.78
C LEU A 475 12.15 -4.26 -16.97
N GLY A 476 10.90 -4.15 -16.52
CA GLY A 476 10.17 -2.88 -16.56
C GLY A 476 8.91 -2.90 -17.42
N PRO A 477 8.40 -1.72 -17.81
CA PRO A 477 9.05 -0.41 -17.70
C PRO A 477 9.18 0.10 -16.26
N LEU A 478 10.27 0.81 -15.98
CA LEU A 478 10.67 1.32 -14.67
C LEU A 478 10.92 2.84 -14.72
N TRP A 479 10.87 3.48 -13.56
CA TRP A 479 11.39 4.84 -13.41
C TRP A 479 12.92 4.84 -13.41
N SER A 480 13.56 5.57 -14.32
CA SER A 480 15.02 5.63 -14.46
C SER A 480 15.68 6.75 -13.65
N SER A 481 14.97 7.86 -13.45
CA SER A 481 15.44 9.06 -12.75
C SER A 481 15.55 8.86 -11.23
N SER A 482 15.97 9.92 -10.53
CA SER A 482 16.07 9.97 -9.06
C SER A 482 14.78 9.55 -8.33
N LEU A 483 14.94 8.89 -7.17
CA LEU A 483 13.89 8.51 -6.24
C LEU A 483 13.78 9.44 -5.03
N PHE A 484 14.61 10.48 -4.94
CA PHE A 484 14.73 11.31 -3.74
C PHE A 484 14.97 12.78 -4.09
N ASN A 485 14.23 13.68 -3.45
CA ASN A 485 14.53 15.09 -3.41
C ASN A 485 15.17 15.43 -2.05
N THR A 486 16.49 15.67 -2.06
CA THR A 486 17.28 15.98 -0.87
C THR A 486 16.76 17.20 -0.12
N GLY A 487 16.37 18.26 -0.84
CA GLY A 487 15.85 19.49 -0.25
C GLY A 487 14.54 19.26 0.50
N PHE A 488 13.65 18.43 -0.06
CA PHE A 488 12.40 18.05 0.58
C PHE A 488 12.64 17.16 1.80
N LEU A 489 13.53 16.17 1.71
CA LEU A 489 13.90 15.30 2.82
C LEU A 489 14.49 16.07 4.01
N LYS A 490 15.32 17.10 3.76
CA LYS A 490 15.84 17.99 4.81
C LYS A 490 14.72 18.78 5.51
N ARG A 491 13.72 19.25 4.76
CA ARG A 491 12.52 19.89 5.35
C ARG A 491 11.71 18.90 6.18
N MET A 492 11.51 17.67 5.70
CA MET A 492 10.85 16.61 6.48
C MET A 492 11.59 16.31 7.79
N LEU A 493 12.93 16.28 7.77
CA LEU A 493 13.72 16.09 8.98
C LEU A 493 13.48 17.22 9.99
N PHE A 494 13.44 18.47 9.54
CA PHE A 494 13.13 19.61 10.40
C PHE A 494 11.73 19.49 11.03
N GLU A 495 10.70 19.18 10.24
CA GLU A 495 9.34 18.99 10.77
C GLU A 495 9.24 17.80 11.72
N SER A 496 9.99 16.71 11.49
CA SER A 496 10.02 15.57 12.40
C SER A 496 10.59 15.92 13.77
N LEU A 497 11.57 16.82 13.83
CA LEU A 497 12.13 17.33 15.08
C LEU A 497 11.14 18.27 15.77
N HIS A 498 10.50 19.17 15.00
CA HIS A 498 9.55 20.13 15.52
C HIS A 498 8.32 19.46 16.17
N HIS A 499 7.86 18.35 15.60
CA HIS A 499 6.71 17.59 16.10
C HIS A 499 7.09 16.39 17.01
N GLY A 500 8.35 16.25 17.42
CA GLY A 500 8.78 15.21 18.37
C GLY A 500 8.66 13.77 17.84
N LEU A 501 8.81 13.55 16.53
CA LEU A 501 8.69 12.24 15.89
C LEU A 501 10.05 11.55 15.78
N ASP A 502 10.61 11.13 16.92
CA ASP A 502 11.97 10.59 16.99
C ASP A 502 12.18 9.27 16.22
N ASP A 503 11.15 8.42 16.18
CA ASP A 503 11.19 7.09 15.55
C ASP A 503 11.59 7.12 14.06
N ILE A 504 11.18 8.16 13.32
CA ILE A 504 11.44 8.28 11.87
C ILE A 504 12.74 9.00 11.53
N GLN A 505 13.33 9.74 12.47
CA GLN A 505 14.46 10.62 12.18
C GLN A 505 15.67 9.85 11.64
N ALA A 506 15.92 8.64 12.16
CA ALA A 506 17.00 7.78 11.68
C ALA A 506 16.77 7.34 10.21
N LEU A 507 15.53 7.04 9.85
CA LEU A 507 15.18 6.70 8.47
C LEU A 507 15.33 7.91 7.55
N ILE A 508 14.77 9.07 7.90
CA ILE A 508 14.89 10.29 7.08
C ILE A 508 16.37 10.67 6.88
N LYS A 509 17.19 10.61 7.93
CA LYS A 509 18.65 10.82 7.81
C LYS A 509 19.27 9.84 6.82
N THR A 510 18.91 8.56 6.89
CA THR A 510 19.37 7.54 5.93
C THR A 510 18.96 7.89 4.49
N LEU A 511 17.72 8.34 4.27
CA LEU A 511 17.24 8.77 2.95
C LEU A 511 18.01 10.00 2.43
N ILE A 512 18.37 10.95 3.30
CA ILE A 512 19.19 12.12 2.93
C ILE A 512 20.56 11.65 2.43
N PHE A 513 21.28 10.81 3.18
CA PHE A 513 22.58 10.28 2.74
C PHE A 513 22.48 9.44 1.46
N GLU A 514 21.38 8.70 1.31
CA GLU A 514 21.10 7.91 0.12
C GLU A 514 20.80 8.77 -1.12
N SER A 515 20.18 9.95 -0.91
CA SER A 515 19.91 10.93 -1.97
C SER A 515 21.17 11.65 -2.46
N GLU A 516 22.08 12.00 -1.55
CA GLU A 516 23.37 12.63 -1.88
C GLU A 516 24.41 11.58 -2.34
N CYS A 517 24.18 10.30 -2.00
CA CYS A 517 25.12 9.19 -2.12
C CYS A 517 26.45 9.48 -1.39
N THR A 518 26.33 9.90 -0.13
CA THR A 518 27.43 10.29 0.76
C THR A 518 27.54 9.37 1.97
N PRO A 519 28.74 9.19 2.55
CA PRO A 519 28.92 8.39 3.75
C PRO A 519 28.27 9.06 4.97
N GLN A 520 27.68 8.24 5.85
CA GLN A 520 26.93 8.67 7.04
C GLN A 520 27.77 9.45 8.08
N SER A 521 29.10 9.47 7.96
CA SER A 521 30.02 10.11 8.93
C SER A 521 30.21 11.61 8.77
N GLN A 522 29.52 12.28 7.83
CA GLN A 522 29.74 13.71 7.51
C GLN A 522 28.64 14.67 8.01
N PHE A 523 27.73 14.24 8.88
CA PHE A 523 26.63 15.10 9.36
C PHE A 523 27.01 15.81 10.67
N SER A 524 27.37 17.10 10.57
CA SER A 524 27.29 18.04 11.69
C SER A 524 26.00 18.85 11.56
N VAL A 525 25.12 18.75 12.55
CA VAL A 525 23.95 19.62 12.66
C VAL A 525 24.43 20.93 13.30
N HIS A 526 24.88 21.89 12.49
CA HIS A 526 24.88 23.27 12.93
C HIS A 526 23.54 23.89 12.52
N ALA A 527 22.74 24.23 13.53
CA ALA A 527 21.60 25.12 13.37
C ALA A 527 22.09 26.44 12.73
N PRO A 528 21.41 27.00 11.72
CA PRO A 528 21.86 28.22 11.08
C PRO A 528 21.51 29.41 11.98
N SER A 529 22.42 29.79 12.86
CA SER A 529 22.54 31.15 13.36
C SER A 529 23.65 31.86 12.58
N ASN A 530 23.31 32.43 11.43
CA ASN A 530 23.71 33.77 10.99
C ASN A 530 23.42 34.01 9.51
N LEU A 531 22.84 35.18 9.25
CA LEU A 531 22.46 35.72 7.95
C LEU A 531 23.65 35.92 6.99
N ASN A 532 23.28 35.98 5.71
CA ASN A 532 24.00 36.54 4.56
C ASN A 532 24.93 35.60 3.77
N LYS A 533 24.30 34.82 2.89
CA LYS A 533 24.59 34.74 1.44
C LYS A 533 23.53 33.90 0.75
N GLN A 534 22.57 34.55 0.09
CA GLN A 534 21.66 33.91 -0.86
C GLN A 534 22.46 33.56 -2.12
N GLU A 535 22.65 32.27 -2.39
CA GLU A 535 22.78 31.78 -3.76
C GLU A 535 21.56 30.91 -4.05
N GLU A 536 20.57 31.56 -4.68
CA GLU A 536 19.37 30.94 -5.20
C GLU A 536 19.72 30.03 -6.39
N TYR A 537 19.50 28.73 -6.25
CA TYR A 537 19.13 27.88 -7.38
C TYR A 537 17.68 27.45 -7.18
N GLY A 538 16.77 28.27 -7.70
CA GLY A 538 15.33 28.03 -7.73
C GLY A 538 14.73 28.58 -9.01
N VAL A 539 13.93 27.77 -9.70
CA VAL A 539 13.17 28.14 -10.89
C VAL A 539 12.13 29.20 -10.49
N PHE A 540 12.22 30.40 -11.06
CA PHE A 540 11.25 31.47 -10.89
C PHE A 540 9.91 31.10 -11.53
N ILE A 541 8.86 30.96 -10.71
CA ILE A 541 7.47 31.05 -11.16
C ILE A 541 7.03 32.49 -10.94
N LYS A 542 6.86 33.26 -12.03
CA LYS A 542 6.23 34.59 -11.96
C LYS A 542 4.75 34.41 -11.65
N THR A 543 4.34 34.79 -10.45
CA THR A 543 2.97 35.18 -10.13
C THR A 543 2.80 36.66 -10.44
N THR A 544 1.96 36.97 -11.42
CA THR A 544 1.40 38.31 -11.63
C THR A 544 0.19 38.46 -10.71
N ASP A 545 0.24 39.45 -9.82
CA ASP A 545 -0.97 40.09 -9.29
C ASP A 545 -0.75 41.60 -9.29
N ASP A 546 -1.62 42.28 -10.03
CA ASP A 546 -1.74 43.73 -10.14
C ASP A 546 -2.34 44.34 -8.86
N THR A 547 -1.95 45.59 -8.57
CA THR A 547 -2.71 46.72 -7.98
C THR A 547 -1.68 47.67 -7.30
N THR A 548 -1.32 48.83 -7.84
CA THR A 548 -2.10 50.08 -7.89
C THR A 548 -1.28 51.19 -8.58
N THR A 549 -1.96 51.97 -9.43
CA THR A 549 -1.80 53.43 -9.75
C THR A 549 -0.52 54.16 -9.29
N ASP A 550 0.21 54.92 -10.11
CA ASP A 550 -0.26 56.01 -10.97
C ASP A 550 0.85 56.62 -11.87
N ASN A 551 0.41 57.27 -12.96
CA ASN A 551 0.97 58.45 -13.64
C ASN A 551 2.05 58.36 -14.77
N TYR A 552 1.52 58.53 -16.00
CA TYR A 552 1.86 59.52 -17.05
C TYR A 552 3.19 59.45 -17.88
N ILE A 553 2.94 59.32 -19.21
CA ILE A 553 3.54 60.03 -20.38
C ILE A 553 4.57 59.32 -21.30
N ALA A 554 4.14 59.26 -22.58
CA ALA A 554 4.84 59.35 -23.87
C ALA A 554 5.61 58.17 -24.49
N GLN A 555 4.99 57.64 -25.57
CA GLN A 555 5.51 57.51 -26.94
C GLN A 555 7.03 57.39 -27.17
N GLY A 556 7.46 56.33 -27.88
CA GLY A 556 8.74 56.38 -28.59
C GLY A 556 9.29 55.07 -29.18
N LYS A 557 8.91 54.79 -30.43
CA LYS A 557 9.68 54.15 -31.52
C LYS A 557 10.85 53.19 -31.23
N ARG A 558 10.73 52.00 -31.85
CA ARG A 558 11.76 51.10 -32.42
C ARG A 558 13.14 51.72 -32.69
N ARG A 559 14.21 50.98 -32.39
CA ARG A 559 15.30 50.72 -33.34
C ARG A 559 16.12 49.47 -32.95
N SER A 560 16.18 48.54 -33.90
CA SER A 560 17.16 47.48 -34.04
C SER A 560 18.56 48.07 -34.20
N ASN A 561 19.59 47.36 -33.73
CA ASN A 561 20.86 47.23 -34.43
C ASN A 561 21.55 45.93 -34.02
N GLU A 562 21.79 45.10 -35.03
CA GLU A 562 22.59 43.89 -34.99
C GLU A 562 24.07 44.25 -34.74
N THR A 563 24.75 43.42 -33.94
CA THR A 563 26.19 43.24 -34.12
C THR A 563 26.51 41.77 -33.86
N THR A 564 26.83 41.10 -34.96
CA THR A 564 27.15 39.68 -35.08
C THR A 564 28.62 39.47 -34.73
N THR A 565 28.92 38.70 -33.68
CA THR A 565 30.18 37.96 -33.58
C THR A 565 29.97 36.62 -32.86
N ASN A 566 29.74 35.59 -33.69
CA ASN A 566 30.22 34.21 -33.59
C ASN A 566 30.35 33.53 -32.22
N LEU A 567 29.31 32.77 -31.90
CA LEU A 567 29.32 31.30 -31.73
C LEU A 567 30.68 30.65 -31.38
N ALA A 568 30.90 30.40 -30.10
CA ALA A 568 31.60 29.21 -29.64
C ALA A 568 30.65 28.43 -28.73
N LYS A 569 30.01 27.41 -29.32
CA LYS A 569 29.21 26.40 -28.61
C LYS A 569 30.11 25.68 -27.60
N ARG A 570 30.20 26.20 -26.38
CA ARG A 570 30.65 25.43 -25.24
C ARG A 570 29.47 24.58 -24.79
N GLN A 571 29.38 23.41 -25.41
CA GLN A 571 28.51 22.31 -25.02
C GLN A 571 28.77 22.07 -23.53
N LYS A 572 27.86 22.58 -22.67
CA LYS A 572 27.81 22.21 -21.26
C LYS A 572 27.45 20.73 -21.25
N THR A 573 28.45 19.88 -21.07
CA THR A 573 28.27 18.51 -20.59
C THR A 573 27.48 18.60 -19.29
N ASP A 574 26.21 18.21 -19.33
CA ASP A 574 25.38 17.97 -18.16
C ASP A 574 26.09 16.95 -17.27
N VAL A 575 26.77 17.44 -16.23
CA VAL A 575 27.23 16.59 -15.13
C VAL A 575 25.96 16.18 -14.41
N ASN A 576 25.48 14.97 -14.71
CA ASN A 576 24.21 14.45 -14.21
C ASN A 576 24.28 14.38 -12.68
N THR A 577 23.66 15.36 -12.01
CA THR A 577 23.57 15.51 -10.55
C THR A 577 22.70 14.44 -9.89
N GLU A 578 22.23 13.45 -10.65
CA GLU A 578 21.39 12.37 -10.17
C GLU A 578 22.19 11.33 -9.37
N HIS A 579 21.56 10.74 -8.35
CA HIS A 579 22.18 9.66 -7.58
C HIS A 579 22.21 8.36 -8.39
N PRO A 580 23.19 7.48 -8.14
CA PRO A 580 23.27 6.20 -8.85
C PRO A 580 21.99 5.39 -8.68
N PRO A 581 21.48 4.74 -9.75
CA PRO A 581 20.34 3.85 -9.64
C PRO A 581 20.75 2.51 -9.05
N PHE A 582 19.87 1.93 -8.24
CA PHE A 582 20.05 0.65 -7.56
C PHE A 582 21.22 0.63 -6.56
N TYR A 583 21.49 -0.55 -6.02
CA TYR A 583 22.57 -0.81 -5.08
C TYR A 583 23.16 -2.20 -5.33
N TYR A 584 24.34 -2.47 -4.77
CA TYR A 584 24.96 -3.79 -4.76
C TYR A 584 24.79 -4.42 -3.38
N ASN A 585 24.31 -5.66 -3.34
CA ASN A 585 24.34 -6.44 -2.10
C ASN A 585 25.75 -7.01 -1.92
N VAL A 586 26.41 -6.68 -0.80
CA VAL A 586 27.81 -7.09 -0.58
C VAL A 586 27.94 -8.60 -0.43
N HIS A 587 26.98 -9.27 0.21
CA HIS A 587 27.00 -10.73 0.35
C HIS A 587 26.87 -11.44 -1.00
N ARG A 588 26.03 -10.94 -1.90
CA ARG A 588 25.87 -11.51 -3.25
C ARG A 588 27.18 -11.52 -4.04
N HIS A 589 27.97 -10.47 -3.88
CA HIS A 589 29.25 -10.31 -4.58
C HIS A 589 30.46 -10.76 -3.75
N SER A 590 30.23 -11.34 -2.58
CA SER A 590 31.29 -11.92 -1.76
C SER A 590 31.91 -13.14 -2.44
N ILE A 591 33.20 -13.36 -2.17
CA ILE A 591 33.98 -14.43 -2.77
C ILE A 591 33.99 -15.60 -1.80
N LYS A 592 33.62 -16.79 -2.29
CA LYS A 592 33.65 -18.02 -1.49
C LYS A 592 35.05 -18.25 -0.92
N GLY A 593 35.13 -18.56 0.38
CA GLY A 593 36.41 -18.79 1.07
C GLY A 593 37.12 -17.52 1.53
N MET A 594 36.48 -16.35 1.45
CA MET A 594 37.00 -15.11 2.01
C MET A 594 36.04 -14.50 3.05
N ASN A 595 36.61 -13.98 4.14
CA ASN A 595 35.97 -13.17 5.15
C ASN A 595 35.79 -11.74 4.63
N MET A 596 34.53 -11.30 4.62
CA MET A 596 34.14 -9.97 4.13
C MET A 596 34.61 -8.87 5.10
N PRO A 597 35.13 -7.73 4.60
CA PRO A 597 35.42 -6.59 5.45
C PRO A 597 34.15 -6.08 6.15
N LYS A 598 34.29 -5.53 7.36
CA LYS A 598 33.18 -4.83 8.03
C LYS A 598 32.62 -3.76 7.09
N LEU A 599 31.30 -3.71 6.92
CA LEU A 599 30.63 -2.82 5.95
C LEU A 599 31.11 -1.37 6.05
N LYS A 600 31.24 -0.82 7.26
CA LYS A 600 31.74 0.56 7.48
C LYS A 600 33.16 0.78 6.90
N LYS A 601 34.04 -0.21 7.03
CA LYS A 601 35.40 -0.17 6.48
C LYS A 601 35.35 -0.23 4.95
N PHE A 602 34.50 -1.10 4.40
CA PHE A 602 34.33 -1.24 2.95
C PHE A 602 33.79 0.04 2.29
N LEU A 603 32.81 0.71 2.90
CA LEU A 603 32.32 2.02 2.44
C LEU A 603 33.46 3.06 2.42
N CYS A 604 34.30 3.07 3.44
CA CYS A 604 35.47 3.96 3.49
C CYS A 604 36.45 3.66 2.33
N CYS A 605 36.75 2.40 2.06
CA CYS A 605 37.63 2.00 0.95
C CYS A 605 37.08 2.45 -0.41
N LEU A 606 35.77 2.31 -0.65
CA LEU A 606 35.13 2.79 -1.88
C LEU A 606 35.22 4.31 -2.01
N SER A 607 34.98 5.04 -0.92
CA SER A 607 35.10 6.50 -0.89
C SER A 607 36.54 6.97 -1.13
N GLN A 608 37.53 6.29 -0.52
CA GLN A 608 38.96 6.56 -0.74
C GLN A 608 39.41 6.27 -2.18
N ALA A 609 38.74 5.34 -2.87
CA ALA A 609 38.96 5.08 -4.29
C ALA A 609 38.29 6.12 -5.22
N GLY A 610 37.64 7.14 -4.66
CA GLY A 610 37.05 8.27 -5.41
C GLY A 610 35.59 8.08 -5.80
N PHE A 611 34.93 7.01 -5.34
CA PHE A 611 33.51 6.75 -5.66
C PHE A 611 32.57 7.39 -4.64
N ARG A 612 31.42 7.85 -5.12
CA ARG A 612 30.28 8.18 -4.27
C ARG A 612 29.76 6.90 -3.65
N VAL A 613 29.41 6.94 -2.37
CA VAL A 613 29.00 5.75 -1.65
C VAL A 613 28.07 6.09 -0.50
N SER A 614 27.00 5.31 -0.38
CA SER A 614 26.10 5.37 0.77
C SER A 614 25.57 3.99 1.12
N ARG A 615 25.04 3.85 2.33
CA ARG A 615 24.10 2.78 2.64
C ARG A 615 22.78 3.03 1.91
N THR A 616 21.91 2.03 1.89
CA THR A 616 20.54 2.18 1.38
C THR A 616 19.55 1.64 2.41
N HIS A 617 18.38 2.28 2.49
CA HIS A 617 17.28 1.78 3.31
C HIS A 617 16.65 0.49 2.74
N PHE A 618 16.85 0.20 1.45
CA PHE A 618 16.30 -0.99 0.81
C PHE A 618 16.89 -2.28 1.40
N ASP A 619 18.20 -2.31 1.66
CA ASP A 619 18.90 -3.49 2.12
C ASP A 619 19.96 -3.12 3.18
N PRO A 620 19.91 -3.70 4.39
CA PRO A 620 20.92 -3.48 5.42
C PRO A 620 22.36 -3.75 4.96
N MET A 621 22.54 -4.70 4.03
CA MET A 621 23.81 -5.10 3.43
C MET A 621 23.99 -4.51 2.02
N GLY A 622 23.14 -3.57 1.62
CA GLY A 622 23.20 -2.87 0.35
C GLY A 622 24.15 -1.67 0.39
N VAL A 623 24.91 -1.51 -0.69
CA VAL A 623 25.80 -0.38 -0.93
C VAL A 623 25.41 0.28 -2.24
N ARG A 624 25.01 1.55 -2.17
CA ARG A 624 24.81 2.37 -3.38
C ARG A 624 26.11 3.09 -3.71
N THR A 625 26.51 3.04 -4.97
CA THR A 625 27.74 3.67 -5.46
C THR A 625 27.67 3.91 -6.96
N ASP A 626 28.45 4.87 -7.46
CA ASP A 626 28.72 5.08 -8.89
C ASP A 626 29.88 4.22 -9.42
N ALA A 627 30.54 3.42 -8.56
CA ALA A 627 31.56 2.47 -8.97
C ALA A 627 30.97 1.40 -9.93
N PRO A 628 31.58 1.19 -11.11
CA PRO A 628 31.27 0.03 -11.96
C PRO A 628 31.44 -1.29 -11.20
N LEU A 629 30.63 -2.29 -11.52
CA LEU A 629 30.62 -3.60 -10.84
C LEU A 629 32.00 -4.25 -10.77
N MET A 630 32.80 -4.12 -11.83
CA MET A 630 34.17 -4.66 -11.89
C MET A 630 35.08 -4.02 -10.83
N GLN A 631 35.01 -2.70 -10.66
CA GLN A 631 35.80 -1.98 -9.67
C GLN A 631 35.28 -2.25 -8.26
N PHE A 632 33.96 -2.30 -8.07
CA PHE A 632 33.33 -2.71 -6.82
C PHE A 632 33.83 -4.09 -6.34
N LYS A 633 33.85 -5.09 -7.23
CA LYS A 633 34.35 -6.44 -6.94
C LYS A 633 35.86 -6.46 -6.68
N SER A 634 36.65 -5.72 -7.45
CA SER A 634 38.11 -5.64 -7.27
C SER A 634 38.46 -5.06 -5.89
N ILE A 635 37.80 -3.98 -5.48
CA ILE A 635 37.98 -3.38 -4.15
C ILE A 635 37.51 -4.34 -3.07
N LEU A 636 36.37 -5.00 -3.23
CA LEU A 636 35.88 -5.97 -2.27
C LEU A 636 36.87 -7.12 -2.07
N LEU A 637 37.41 -7.68 -3.14
CA LEU A 637 38.44 -8.72 -3.11
C LEU A 637 39.71 -8.25 -2.39
N LYS A 638 40.21 -7.06 -2.75
CA LYS A 638 41.44 -6.49 -2.17
C LYS A 638 41.40 -6.37 -0.64
N TYR A 639 40.22 -6.11 -0.08
CA TYR A 639 40.04 -5.90 1.37
C TYR A 639 39.38 -7.08 2.09
N SER A 640 39.15 -8.20 1.40
CA SER A 640 38.69 -9.45 2.01
C SER A 640 39.87 -10.31 2.43
N THR A 641 39.74 -11.07 3.53
CA THR A 641 40.82 -11.95 4.03
C THR A 641 40.46 -13.42 3.80
N PRO A 642 41.41 -14.33 3.52
CA PRO A 642 41.11 -15.75 3.42
C PRO A 642 40.49 -16.31 4.71
N THR A 643 39.53 -17.23 4.59
CA THR A 643 38.86 -17.84 5.75
C THR A 643 39.76 -18.82 6.51
N TYR A 644 40.87 -19.28 5.90
CA TYR A 644 41.83 -20.22 6.50
C TYR A 644 43.16 -19.52 6.83
N THR A 645 43.40 -19.26 8.11
CA THR A 645 44.74 -19.13 8.69
C THR A 645 44.77 -19.94 9.98
N GLY A 646 45.22 -21.19 9.89
CA GLY A 646 45.35 -22.09 11.03
C GLY A 646 46.20 -23.30 10.69
N GLY A 647 47.50 -23.21 11.00
CA GLY A 647 48.39 -24.36 11.13
C GLY A 647 49.76 -24.22 10.46
N GLN A 648 50.72 -23.57 11.11
CA GLN A 648 51.98 -24.21 11.56
C GLN A 648 52.92 -23.24 12.32
N SER A 649 53.43 -23.79 13.43
CA SER A 649 54.71 -23.56 14.13
C SER A 649 55.07 -22.18 14.70
N GLU A 650 55.29 -22.20 16.02
CA GLU A 650 56.22 -21.34 16.76
C GLU A 650 57.50 -21.08 15.95
N GLY A 651 57.81 -19.81 15.74
CA GLY A 651 59.01 -19.34 15.08
C GLY A 651 59.20 -17.86 15.40
N HIS A 652 60.04 -17.61 16.39
CA HIS A 652 60.37 -16.29 16.93
C HIS A 652 61.15 -15.46 15.91
N VAL A 653 60.64 -14.32 15.41
CA VAL A 653 61.48 -13.20 14.91
C VAL A 653 60.76 -11.85 15.10
N GLN A 654 61.47 -10.90 15.71
CA GLN A 654 61.13 -9.51 15.98
C GLN A 654 60.94 -8.62 14.73
N PRO A 655 60.37 -7.40 14.87
CA PRO A 655 60.13 -6.49 13.75
C PRO A 655 61.32 -5.56 13.49
N ALA A 656 61.68 -5.32 12.22
CA ALA A 656 62.01 -4.00 11.67
C ALA A 656 62.60 -4.06 10.24
N SER A 657 62.17 -3.11 9.42
CA SER A 657 62.97 -2.19 8.59
C SER A 657 62.56 -2.08 7.11
N GLU A 658 62.44 -0.81 6.71
CA GLU A 658 62.28 -0.27 5.37
C GLU A 658 63.48 -0.66 4.48
N ASP A 659 63.27 -1.00 3.21
CA ASP A 659 63.73 -0.19 2.06
C ASP A 659 63.65 -0.93 0.69
N THR A 660 63.11 -0.16 -0.27
CA THR A 660 63.42 0.02 -1.72
C THR A 660 63.82 -1.11 -2.72
N VAL A 661 63.48 -0.80 -3.99
CA VAL A 661 64.03 -1.26 -5.30
C VAL A 661 63.38 -2.55 -5.89
N ALA A 662 62.47 -2.50 -6.88
CA ALA A 662 62.53 -2.13 -8.32
C ALA A 662 62.92 -3.26 -9.28
N ASP A 663 62.23 -3.27 -10.44
CA ASP A 663 62.47 -3.93 -11.74
C ASP A 663 62.20 -5.45 -11.91
N ARG A 664 61.21 -5.80 -12.77
CA ARG A 664 61.33 -6.35 -14.16
C ARG A 664 61.38 -7.89 -14.16
N VAL A 665 60.86 -8.71 -15.08
CA VAL A 665 60.22 -8.63 -16.42
C VAL A 665 59.82 -10.08 -16.82
N GLU A 666 58.77 -10.24 -17.66
CA GLU A 666 58.47 -11.33 -18.64
C GLU A 666 58.39 -12.83 -18.22
N MET A 667 57.25 -13.51 -18.46
CA MET A 667 56.78 -14.25 -19.66
C MET A 667 57.42 -15.63 -19.93
N SER A 668 56.60 -16.68 -19.80
CA SER A 668 56.55 -17.92 -20.61
C SER A 668 55.24 -18.65 -20.23
N VAL A 669 54.24 -18.92 -21.08
CA VAL A 669 54.07 -19.67 -22.34
C VAL A 669 54.32 -21.19 -22.23
N ASN A 670 53.18 -21.91 -22.34
CA ASN A 670 52.92 -23.31 -22.72
C ASN A 670 53.35 -24.45 -21.79
N ASP A 671 52.37 -25.27 -21.37
CA ASP A 671 52.21 -26.56 -22.05
C ASP A 671 50.81 -27.18 -21.94
N LYS A 672 50.50 -28.01 -22.94
CA LYS A 672 49.21 -28.64 -23.25
C LYS A 672 48.93 -29.90 -22.42
N ALA A 673 47.63 -30.15 -22.27
CA ALA A 673 46.91 -31.42 -22.26
C ALA A 673 47.18 -32.43 -21.11
N GLU A 674 46.13 -32.74 -20.35
CA GLU A 674 45.45 -34.03 -20.51
C GLU A 674 44.08 -34.04 -19.81
N ALA A 675 43.17 -34.80 -20.44
CA ALA A 675 41.80 -34.98 -20.03
C ALA A 675 41.68 -36.09 -18.99
N SER A 676 40.90 -35.87 -17.93
CA SER A 676 40.28 -36.95 -17.18
C SER A 676 38.97 -36.48 -16.55
N GLY A 677 37.93 -37.28 -16.71
CA GLY A 677 36.55 -36.89 -16.52
C GLY A 677 36.09 -36.71 -15.08
N CYS A 678 34.95 -36.02 -14.98
CA CYS A 678 33.79 -36.42 -14.19
C CYS A 678 33.94 -36.37 -12.65
N ARG A 679 33.29 -35.40 -12.01
CA ARG A 679 32.03 -35.61 -11.26
C ARG A 679 31.49 -34.30 -10.67
N ARG A 680 30.15 -34.24 -10.66
CA ARG A 680 29.24 -33.32 -9.95
C ARG A 680 29.84 -32.79 -8.63
N TRP A 681 29.72 -31.49 -8.32
CA TRP A 681 28.62 -30.85 -7.59
C TRP A 681 28.93 -29.35 -7.46
#